data_AF-A0A1I1R0U1-F1
#
_entry.id   AF-A0A1I1R0U1-F1
#
_cell.length_a   1.000
_cell.length_b   1.000
_cell.length_c   1.000
_cell.angle_alpha   90.00
_cell.angle_beta   90.00
_cell.angle_gamma   90.00
#
_symmetry.space_group_name_H-M   'P 1'
#
loop_
_entity.id
_entity.type
_entity.pdbx_description
1 polymer ?
#
loop_
_entity_poly.entity_id
_entity_poly.type
_entity_poly.pdbx_seq_one_letter_code
_entity_poly.pdbx_strand_id
1 'polypeptide(L)'
;MKRAAAVIAALMLVTSTAVCLPKGTAAPFTEITASAETYGDFEYQVLGDGNISILKYNGNADKVSIPASINGKRVVSIGEYAFYMHNNITDITIPDTVLNIGSFAFSNCRSLNNIDIPDSVVSINIYAFYLCSGLTSVSIPASVASIGNFSFYGCTSLTNISVSKDNPYYSAVDGVLFNKDKTVIISYPAGKTSDVYSIPSGVVEIGNGAFAESRNLKTVIIPKGVSNIGSYAFCSCSGLTVAKLPDSIIGIDKYAFNGCSKLAGINIPEGVNSIGSFAFQGTALTSVSIPDSVTSIGDNAFDNKKTVQGESLRMICCKGTAGEKYAMDSNIAYETVYRDISEADITVNPSAYVYDGTAKNPSVTVKKYGEELTLDTDYIVMVSDNIEIGTATVTVVGKGNFSGTKEAYFEIKDPAKPADNKCGDQLTWEFSTDGTLTISGKGDMYNYELGDMPWSKDSDKIKKVVIGEGVESICCYAFSNLEELVSVELSDSLRIIDDYAFCNDRKLSSVNNISPSLEVIGCYAFDKTAWLEAKRSEDPMVIVNGVLIDGAGCKGKVKVPEGTKIISAYSFSGNSAITSVELPNDTKYIRQCAFKDCTSLTDIYIDKNVVLIYDDAFSGCSNDLTIHALKHSYAEMYAFNNKINYAQMTYDFCTCLIILPQDVYVYAGKPIEPFVTVILGDNVLLRDIDYVVEYNDNDRIGTADVTIRGINDYSGVAWRDFTITGSNGMKGDVNNDGLINISDISKTAAHVKGKKILDAEQQIRADVNGDGKINVTDISKIAAHVKGKKLL
;
A
#
# COMPACT_ATOMS: atom_id res chain seq x y z
N MET A 1 -39.99 42.04 15.54
CA MET A 1 -40.11 42.54 14.14
C MET A 1 -39.74 41.39 13.19
N LYS A 2 -40.34 41.35 11.98
CA LYS A 2 -39.97 40.65 10.71
C LYS A 2 -38.69 39.76 10.71
N ARG A 3 -38.51 38.64 9.99
CA ARG A 3 -39.27 37.77 9.04
C ARG A 3 -38.32 36.55 8.81
N ALA A 4 -38.70 35.35 8.35
CA ALA A 4 -39.98 34.65 8.23
C ALA A 4 -39.71 33.12 8.05
N ALA A 5 -40.76 32.35 7.74
CA ALA A 5 -40.81 30.89 7.64
C ALA A 5 -40.75 30.31 6.20
N ALA A 6 -40.30 29.06 6.11
CA ALA A 6 -40.78 27.93 5.27
C ALA A 6 -40.67 28.05 3.71
N VAL A 7 -40.53 26.98 2.91
CA VAL A 7 -41.42 25.80 2.76
C VAL A 7 -40.73 24.62 2.03
N ILE A 8 -40.91 23.41 2.58
CA ILE A 8 -41.09 22.06 1.98
C ILE A 8 -40.34 21.64 0.69
N ALA A 9 -39.62 20.53 0.78
CA ALA A 9 -39.60 19.46 -0.24
C ALA A 9 -39.54 18.06 0.42
N ALA A 10 -40.37 17.14 -0.09
CA ALA A 10 -40.48 15.72 0.25
C ALA A 10 -40.18 14.92 -1.05
N LEU A 11 -39.97 13.61 -1.14
CA LEU A 11 -39.67 12.48 -0.24
C LEU A 11 -39.58 11.25 -1.15
N MET A 12 -38.64 10.32 -0.98
CA MET A 12 -38.86 8.88 -1.20
C MET A 12 -37.85 8.05 -0.41
N LEU A 13 -38.33 6.94 0.17
CA LEU A 13 -37.56 6.04 1.02
C LEU A 13 -37.06 4.83 0.22
N VAL A 14 -35.92 4.27 0.63
CA VAL A 14 -35.82 2.83 0.87
C VAL A 14 -35.27 2.64 2.29
N THR A 15 -35.83 1.67 3.01
CA THR A 15 -35.67 1.54 4.46
C THR A 15 -34.66 0.47 4.87
N SER A 16 -33.69 0.85 5.71
CA SER A 16 -33.42 0.09 6.95
C SER A 16 -32.90 1.06 8.02
N THR A 17 -33.37 0.89 9.26
CA THR A 17 -33.19 1.88 10.33
C THR A 17 -31.98 1.59 11.20
N ALA A 18 -31.05 2.54 11.28
CA ALA A 18 -30.19 2.74 12.45
C ALA A 18 -30.21 4.23 12.81
N VAL A 19 -30.81 4.57 13.96
CA VAL A 19 -30.92 5.97 14.40
C VAL A 19 -29.68 6.34 15.20
N CYS A 20 -28.83 7.19 14.64
CA CYS A 20 -27.74 7.81 15.40
C CYS A 20 -28.30 8.96 16.26
N LEU A 21 -28.28 8.81 17.59
CA LEU A 21 -28.58 9.88 18.54
C LEU A 21 -27.27 10.49 19.08
N PRO A 22 -27.12 11.82 19.11
CA PRO A 22 -25.88 12.46 19.54
C PRO A 22 -25.81 12.66 21.06
N LYS A 23 -24.64 12.41 21.65
CA LYS A 23 -24.24 12.92 22.98
C LYS A 23 -22.71 13.03 23.10
N GLY A 24 -22.25 14.07 23.80
CA GLY A 24 -20.88 14.16 24.33
C GLY A 24 -19.87 14.93 23.47
N THR A 25 -19.56 16.17 23.86
CA THR A 25 -18.38 16.91 23.37
C THR A 25 -17.15 16.52 24.17
N ALA A 26 -16.03 16.23 23.51
CA ALA A 26 -14.77 15.86 24.16
C ALA A 26 -14.21 16.97 25.07
N ALA A 27 -13.69 16.56 26.23
CA ALA A 27 -12.91 17.41 27.15
C ALA A 27 -11.40 17.30 26.84
N PRO A 28 -10.59 18.32 27.13
CA PRO A 28 -9.16 18.29 26.83
C PRO A 28 -8.39 17.31 27.73
N PHE A 29 -7.34 16.70 27.17
CA PHE A 29 -6.45 15.76 27.86
C PHE A 29 -5.81 16.38 29.12
N THR A 30 -5.85 15.62 30.22
CA THR A 30 -4.96 15.77 31.38
C THR A 30 -4.17 14.48 31.54
N GLU A 31 -2.84 14.59 31.71
CA GLU A 31 -1.98 13.44 31.98
C GLU A 31 -2.40 12.75 33.30
N ILE A 32 -2.87 11.51 33.20
CA ILE A 32 -3.13 10.67 34.38
C ILE A 32 -1.87 9.86 34.66
N THR A 33 -1.09 10.32 35.64
CA THR A 33 0.02 9.55 36.21
C THR A 33 -0.51 8.43 37.09
N ALA A 34 -0.82 7.29 36.49
CA ALA A 34 -1.08 6.05 37.23
C ALA A 34 0.22 5.56 37.89
N SER A 35 0.25 5.45 39.21
CA SER A 35 1.40 4.91 39.94
C SER A 35 1.52 3.40 39.71
N ALA A 36 2.67 2.95 39.18
CA ALA A 36 2.94 1.53 38.98
C ALA A 36 2.91 0.75 40.30
N GLU A 37 2.30 -0.44 40.28
CA GLU A 37 2.33 -1.41 41.39
C GLU A 37 3.59 -2.29 41.28
N THR A 38 4.02 -2.94 42.37
CA THR A 38 5.21 -3.83 42.36
C THR A 38 4.92 -5.23 42.90
N TYR A 39 5.54 -6.24 42.29
CA TYR A 39 5.51 -7.63 42.71
C TYR A 39 6.88 -8.28 42.54
N GLY A 40 7.60 -8.47 43.64
CA GLY A 40 9.01 -8.83 43.61
C GLY A 40 9.81 -7.78 42.84
N ASP A 41 10.54 -8.21 41.81
CA ASP A 41 11.35 -7.37 40.95
C ASP A 41 10.55 -6.67 39.81
N PHE A 42 9.27 -6.98 39.63
CA PHE A 42 8.45 -6.45 38.54
C PHE A 42 7.64 -5.21 38.98
N GLU A 43 7.76 -4.11 38.24
CA GLU A 43 6.73 -3.06 38.20
C GLU A 43 5.67 -3.44 37.17
N TYR A 44 4.40 -3.23 37.50
CA TYR A 44 3.28 -3.63 36.66
C TYR A 44 2.10 -2.66 36.77
N GLN A 45 1.20 -2.72 35.79
CA GLN A 45 -0.08 -2.03 35.79
C GLN A 45 -1.22 -3.05 35.67
N VAL A 46 -2.27 -2.85 36.46
CA VAL A 46 -3.55 -3.51 36.26
C VAL A 46 -4.29 -2.77 35.15
N LEU A 47 -4.56 -3.47 34.05
CA LEU A 47 -5.35 -2.98 32.92
C LEU A 47 -6.84 -2.90 33.28
N GLY A 48 -7.65 -2.21 32.46
CA GLY A 48 -9.07 -2.03 32.71
C GLY A 48 -9.92 -3.32 32.57
N ASP A 49 -9.38 -4.40 32.02
CA ASP A 49 -10.00 -5.74 32.05
C ASP A 49 -9.65 -6.53 33.34
N GLY A 50 -8.87 -5.93 34.24
CA GLY A 50 -8.38 -6.56 35.46
C GLY A 50 -7.16 -7.46 35.26
N ASN A 51 -6.68 -7.67 34.03
CA ASN A 51 -5.41 -8.34 33.74
C ASN A 51 -4.23 -7.39 34.02
N ILE A 52 -3.01 -7.87 33.80
CA ILE A 52 -1.78 -7.16 34.13
C ILE A 52 -0.84 -7.04 32.92
N SER A 53 -0.30 -5.83 32.74
CA SER A 53 0.86 -5.56 31.90
C SER A 53 2.10 -5.38 32.76
N ILE A 54 3.19 -6.08 32.46
CA ILE A 54 4.50 -5.83 33.08
C ILE A 54 5.06 -4.54 32.50
N LEU A 55 5.23 -3.51 33.32
CA LEU A 55 5.78 -2.23 32.88
C LEU A 55 7.31 -2.22 32.89
N LYS A 56 7.92 -2.90 33.86
CA LYS A 56 9.39 -2.91 34.03
C LYS A 56 9.86 -4.06 34.91
N TYR A 57 11.07 -4.56 34.64
CA TYR A 57 11.82 -5.43 35.54
C TYR A 57 13.00 -4.66 36.14
N ASN A 58 13.16 -4.73 37.46
CA ASN A 58 14.24 -4.07 38.22
C ASN A 58 15.25 -5.05 38.84
N GLY A 59 15.05 -6.35 38.66
CA GLY A 59 15.90 -7.38 39.23
C GLY A 59 17.23 -7.53 38.49
N ASN A 60 18.09 -8.40 39.01
CA ASN A 60 19.42 -8.68 38.47
C ASN A 60 19.65 -10.18 38.21
N ALA A 61 18.59 -10.98 38.09
CA ALA A 61 18.72 -12.40 37.84
C ALA A 61 19.22 -12.69 36.41
N ASP A 62 20.00 -13.75 36.24
CA ASP A 62 20.45 -14.27 34.95
C ASP A 62 19.38 -15.13 34.26
N LYS A 63 18.40 -15.61 35.01
CA LYS A 63 17.20 -16.30 34.54
C LYS A 63 15.96 -15.68 35.15
N VAL A 64 15.02 -15.28 34.32
CA VAL A 64 13.80 -14.59 34.76
C VAL A 64 12.58 -15.41 34.34
N SER A 65 11.62 -15.59 35.24
CA SER A 65 10.32 -16.16 34.89
C SER A 65 9.25 -15.12 35.17
N ILE A 66 8.55 -14.68 34.13
CA ILE A 66 7.42 -13.75 34.29
C ILE A 66 6.27 -14.56 34.92
N PRO A 67 5.67 -14.09 36.04
CA PRO A 67 4.59 -14.81 36.68
C PRO A 67 3.34 -14.81 35.77
N ALA A 68 2.73 -15.97 35.54
CA ALA A 68 1.46 -16.08 34.81
C ALA A 68 0.30 -15.31 35.48
N SER A 69 0.41 -15.07 36.79
CA SER A 69 -0.51 -14.21 37.53
C SER A 69 0.18 -13.47 38.68
N ILE A 70 -0.20 -12.23 38.91
CA ILE A 70 0.18 -11.43 40.08
C ILE A 70 -1.09 -11.12 40.89
N ASN A 71 -1.08 -11.43 42.19
CA ASN A 71 -2.21 -11.19 43.10
C ASN A 71 -3.56 -11.73 42.57
N GLY A 72 -3.55 -12.90 41.91
CA GLY A 72 -4.73 -13.55 41.34
C GLY A 72 -5.18 -13.05 39.97
N LYS A 73 -4.50 -12.06 39.39
CA LYS A 73 -4.78 -11.49 38.06
C LYS A 73 -3.80 -11.99 37.02
N ARG A 74 -4.26 -12.35 35.82
CA ARG A 74 -3.40 -12.88 34.75
C ARG A 74 -2.47 -11.81 34.21
N VAL A 75 -1.22 -12.17 33.93
CA VAL A 75 -0.28 -11.30 33.20
C VAL A 75 -0.45 -11.55 31.71
N VAL A 76 -0.95 -10.55 30.98
CA VAL A 76 -1.36 -10.68 29.56
C VAL A 76 -0.49 -9.90 28.58
N SER A 77 0.37 -9.02 29.06
CA SER A 77 1.29 -8.29 28.19
C SER A 77 2.62 -7.97 28.87
N ILE A 78 3.64 -7.90 28.03
CA ILE A 78 4.93 -7.29 28.36
C ILE A 78 4.90 -5.90 27.75
N GLY A 79 4.96 -4.87 28.59
CA GLY A 79 4.84 -3.47 28.19
C GLY A 79 6.05 -2.93 27.42
N GLU A 80 5.93 -1.69 26.97
CA GLU A 80 7.02 -0.99 26.30
C GLU A 80 8.24 -0.88 27.24
N TYR A 81 9.44 -1.13 26.71
CA TYR A 81 10.72 -1.11 27.47
C TYR A 81 10.81 -2.02 28.71
N ALA A 82 9.90 -2.97 28.93
CA ALA A 82 9.80 -3.70 30.20
C ALA A 82 11.10 -4.40 30.68
N PHE A 83 11.94 -4.87 29.77
CA PHE A 83 13.25 -5.46 30.02
C PHE A 83 14.38 -4.70 29.29
N TYR A 84 14.16 -3.43 28.94
CA TYR A 84 15.13 -2.63 28.19
C TYR A 84 16.53 -2.58 28.86
N MET A 85 17.56 -2.85 28.07
CA MET A 85 18.98 -2.89 28.46
C MET A 85 19.34 -3.90 29.57
N HIS A 86 18.54 -4.95 29.81
CA HIS A 86 18.87 -6.01 30.75
C HIS A 86 19.94 -6.97 30.21
N ASN A 87 21.20 -6.52 30.30
CA ASN A 87 22.38 -7.24 29.81
C ASN A 87 22.78 -8.47 30.65
N ASN A 88 22.11 -8.76 31.77
CA ASN A 88 22.40 -9.92 32.61
C ASN A 88 21.49 -11.12 32.32
N ILE A 89 20.29 -10.89 31.77
CA ILE A 89 19.30 -11.95 31.50
C ILE A 89 19.84 -12.82 30.35
N THR A 90 19.99 -14.11 30.63
CA THR A 90 20.44 -15.14 29.66
C THR A 90 19.29 -15.98 29.11
N ASP A 91 18.20 -16.06 29.86
CA ASP A 91 17.02 -16.90 29.64
C ASP A 91 15.79 -16.21 30.25
N ILE A 92 14.68 -16.17 29.52
CA ILE A 92 13.41 -15.68 30.06
C ILE A 92 12.23 -16.61 29.74
N THR A 93 11.49 -16.99 30.77
CA THR A 93 10.23 -17.73 30.64
C THR A 93 9.07 -16.74 30.51
N ILE A 94 8.40 -16.74 29.35
CA ILE A 94 7.14 -16.03 29.12
C ILE A 94 5.98 -17.02 29.36
N PRO A 95 5.00 -16.71 30.23
CA PRO A 95 3.86 -17.59 30.46
C PRO A 95 2.84 -17.54 29.32
N ASP A 96 2.11 -18.63 29.15
CA ASP A 96 1.00 -18.84 28.20
C ASP A 96 -0.24 -17.95 28.44
N THR A 97 -0.16 -17.04 29.41
CA THR A 97 -1.13 -15.97 29.59
C THR A 97 -0.79 -14.72 28.79
N VAL A 98 0.46 -14.53 28.33
CA VAL A 98 0.90 -13.34 27.61
C VAL A 98 0.46 -13.39 26.15
N LEU A 99 -0.22 -12.33 25.72
CA LEU A 99 -0.76 -12.13 24.38
C LEU A 99 0.09 -11.16 23.55
N ASN A 100 0.80 -10.22 24.17
CA ASN A 100 1.49 -9.12 23.47
C ASN A 100 2.88 -8.86 24.04
N ILE A 101 3.87 -8.70 23.16
CA ILE A 101 5.23 -8.24 23.48
C ILE A 101 5.39 -6.82 22.94
N GLY A 102 5.48 -5.84 23.84
CA GLY A 102 5.50 -4.41 23.54
C GLY A 102 6.75 -3.91 22.82
N SER A 103 6.69 -2.67 22.32
CA SER A 103 7.80 -2.07 21.58
C SER A 103 9.02 -1.96 22.48
N PHE A 104 10.22 -2.19 21.94
CA PHE A 104 11.47 -2.20 22.71
C PHE A 104 11.52 -3.13 23.95
N ALA A 105 10.54 -4.03 24.15
CA ALA A 105 10.36 -4.76 25.40
C ALA A 105 11.63 -5.47 25.90
N PHE A 106 12.39 -6.09 25.00
CA PHE A 106 13.67 -6.75 25.28
C PHE A 106 14.86 -6.04 24.65
N SER A 107 14.69 -4.84 24.12
CA SER A 107 15.74 -4.14 23.39
C SER A 107 17.01 -3.99 24.24
N ASN A 108 18.17 -4.31 23.65
CA ASN A 108 19.49 -4.41 24.29
C ASN A 108 19.60 -5.45 25.44
N CYS A 109 18.79 -6.51 25.47
CA CYS A 109 19.07 -7.71 26.27
C CYS A 109 20.21 -8.54 25.65
N ARG A 110 21.45 -8.03 25.72
CA ARG A 110 22.58 -8.56 24.92
C ARG A 110 23.03 -9.97 25.28
N SER A 111 22.71 -10.46 26.47
CA SER A 111 23.05 -11.81 26.94
C SER A 111 21.92 -12.83 26.75
N LEU A 112 20.72 -12.40 26.32
CA LEU A 112 19.57 -13.28 26.15
C LEU A 112 19.83 -14.22 24.97
N ASN A 113 20.04 -15.51 25.25
CA ASN A 113 20.50 -16.47 24.23
C ASN A 113 19.35 -17.20 23.54
N ASN A 114 18.27 -17.43 24.29
CA ASN A 114 17.06 -18.14 23.89
C ASN A 114 15.84 -17.35 24.35
N ILE A 115 14.75 -17.45 23.58
CA ILE A 115 13.43 -17.04 24.04
C ILE A 115 12.35 -17.97 23.47
N ASP A 116 11.56 -18.55 24.35
CA ASP A 116 10.38 -19.33 23.98
C ASP A 116 9.18 -18.38 23.94
N ILE A 117 8.67 -18.13 22.73
CA ILE A 117 7.46 -17.33 22.51
C ILE A 117 6.25 -18.28 22.55
N PRO A 118 5.37 -18.20 23.56
CA PRO A 118 4.28 -19.17 23.71
C PRO A 118 3.17 -18.97 22.67
N ASP A 119 2.42 -20.05 22.37
CA ASP A 119 1.27 -20.09 21.44
C ASP A 119 0.08 -19.18 21.83
N SER A 120 0.22 -18.40 22.90
CA SER A 120 -0.71 -17.34 23.30
C SER A 120 -0.36 -15.98 22.69
N VAL A 121 0.89 -15.75 22.25
CA VAL A 121 1.34 -14.45 21.76
C VAL A 121 0.77 -14.18 20.37
N VAL A 122 0.06 -13.07 20.24
CA VAL A 122 -0.55 -12.57 19.00
C VAL A 122 0.30 -11.48 18.35
N SER A 123 1.01 -10.66 19.13
CA SER A 123 1.83 -9.56 18.61
C SER A 123 3.24 -9.49 19.21
N ILE A 124 4.20 -9.15 18.34
CA ILE A 124 5.57 -8.78 18.66
C ILE A 124 5.79 -7.39 18.07
N ASN A 125 5.85 -6.34 18.90
CA ASN A 125 5.83 -4.96 18.43
C ASN A 125 7.22 -4.44 17.99
N ILE A 126 7.22 -3.25 17.40
CA ILE A 126 8.38 -2.61 16.76
C ILE A 126 9.59 -2.61 17.74
N TYR A 127 10.78 -2.99 17.25
CA TYR A 127 12.00 -3.07 18.04
C TYR A 127 11.97 -4.04 19.25
N ALA A 128 11.00 -4.94 19.39
CA ALA A 128 10.85 -5.80 20.58
C ALA A 128 12.15 -6.49 21.03
N PHE A 129 12.95 -7.03 20.10
CA PHE A 129 14.24 -7.69 20.37
C PHE A 129 15.45 -6.93 19.78
N TYR A 130 15.32 -5.62 19.52
CA TYR A 130 16.38 -4.80 18.95
C TYR A 130 17.70 -4.91 19.73
N LEU A 131 18.81 -5.19 19.05
CA LEU A 131 20.14 -5.38 19.66
C LEU A 131 20.19 -6.47 20.78
N CYS A 132 19.33 -7.50 20.72
CA CYS A 132 19.52 -8.75 21.50
C CYS A 132 20.68 -9.56 20.91
N SER A 133 21.91 -9.05 21.05
CA SER A 133 23.07 -9.54 20.30
C SER A 133 23.43 -11.00 20.56
N GLY A 134 23.06 -11.57 21.72
CA GLY A 134 23.28 -12.98 22.08
C GLY A 134 22.20 -13.95 21.58
N LEU A 135 21.05 -13.46 21.11
CA LEU A 135 19.91 -14.29 20.76
C LEU A 135 20.24 -15.19 19.56
N THR A 136 20.19 -16.51 19.75
CA THR A 136 20.73 -17.48 18.79
C THR A 136 19.68 -18.06 17.83
N SER A 137 18.44 -18.21 18.32
CA SER A 137 17.29 -18.65 17.53
C SER A 137 15.97 -18.10 18.09
N VAL A 138 14.95 -18.01 17.24
CA VAL A 138 13.57 -17.64 17.61
C VAL A 138 12.59 -18.59 16.91
N SER A 139 11.52 -18.97 17.61
CA SER A 139 10.38 -19.67 17.03
C SER A 139 9.14 -18.77 17.07
N ILE A 140 8.49 -18.59 15.92
CA ILE A 140 7.24 -17.84 15.77
C ILE A 140 6.07 -18.84 15.85
N PRO A 141 5.24 -18.82 16.90
CA PRO A 141 4.14 -19.76 17.08
C PRO A 141 2.98 -19.51 16.10
N ALA A 142 1.98 -20.39 16.09
CA ALA A 142 0.85 -20.30 15.14
C ALA A 142 -0.01 -19.04 15.32
N SER A 143 -0.03 -18.49 16.54
CA SER A 143 -0.85 -17.36 16.99
C SER A 143 -0.32 -15.98 16.57
N VAL A 144 0.99 -15.83 16.28
CA VAL A 144 1.58 -14.52 15.99
C VAL A 144 1.06 -13.99 14.65
N ALA A 145 0.27 -12.93 14.74
CA ALA A 145 -0.38 -12.24 13.62
C ALA A 145 0.35 -10.95 13.21
N SER A 146 1.18 -10.39 14.10
CA SER A 146 1.96 -9.18 13.81
C SER A 146 3.38 -9.25 14.37
N ILE A 147 4.35 -8.89 13.53
CA ILE A 147 5.76 -8.68 13.85
C ILE A 147 6.14 -7.29 13.35
N GLY A 148 6.43 -6.38 14.28
CA GLY A 148 6.75 -4.98 13.98
C GLY A 148 8.12 -4.82 13.30
N ASN A 149 8.29 -3.71 12.59
CA ASN A 149 9.54 -3.35 11.93
C ASN A 149 10.73 -3.40 12.91
N PHE A 150 11.89 -3.80 12.41
CA PHE A 150 13.15 -3.86 13.17
C PHE A 150 13.14 -4.75 14.43
N SER A 151 12.11 -5.59 14.64
CA SER A 151 12.00 -6.44 15.84
C SER A 151 13.25 -7.25 16.15
N PHE A 152 13.94 -7.76 15.13
CA PHE A 152 15.17 -8.56 15.27
C PHE A 152 16.44 -7.85 14.79
N TYR A 153 16.38 -6.53 14.48
CA TYR A 153 17.54 -5.77 14.01
C TYR A 153 18.68 -5.87 15.04
N GLY A 154 19.89 -6.22 14.57
CA GLY A 154 21.07 -6.31 15.44
C GLY A 154 21.10 -7.49 16.41
N CYS A 155 20.25 -8.51 16.22
CA CYS A 155 20.43 -9.82 16.85
C CYS A 155 21.60 -10.57 16.18
N THR A 156 22.84 -10.11 16.42
CA THR A 156 24.03 -10.52 15.67
C THR A 156 24.43 -11.99 15.81
N SER A 157 23.93 -12.70 16.81
CA SER A 157 24.10 -14.15 16.98
C SER A 157 22.95 -14.99 16.42
N LEU A 158 21.89 -14.36 15.89
CA LEU A 158 20.69 -15.05 15.42
C LEU A 158 21.01 -15.83 14.15
N THR A 159 20.95 -17.16 14.21
CA THR A 159 21.27 -18.06 13.09
C THR A 159 20.03 -18.61 12.39
N ASN A 160 18.90 -18.64 13.08
CA ASN A 160 17.67 -19.27 12.62
C ASN A 160 16.41 -18.60 13.21
N ILE A 161 15.46 -18.26 12.35
CA ILE A 161 14.06 -18.00 12.72
C ILE A 161 13.22 -19.13 12.14
N SER A 162 12.50 -19.86 12.99
CA SER A 162 11.49 -20.84 12.59
C SER A 162 10.08 -20.26 12.74
N VAL A 163 9.14 -20.74 11.93
CA VAL A 163 7.73 -20.37 12.00
C VAL A 163 6.90 -21.65 12.07
N SER A 164 5.88 -21.69 12.92
CA SER A 164 4.93 -22.80 12.96
C SER A 164 4.28 -22.99 11.60
N LYS A 165 4.21 -24.25 11.12
CA LYS A 165 3.56 -24.60 9.85
C LYS A 165 2.11 -24.09 9.76
N ASP A 166 1.45 -23.99 10.92
CA ASP A 166 0.04 -23.63 11.08
C ASP A 166 -0.15 -22.10 11.27
N ASN A 167 0.92 -21.31 11.35
CA ASN A 167 0.83 -19.84 11.35
C ASN A 167 0.27 -19.35 10.01
N PRO A 168 -0.81 -18.56 9.95
CA PRO A 168 -1.43 -18.14 8.68
C PRO A 168 -0.83 -16.85 8.10
N TYR A 169 0.02 -16.11 8.82
CA TYR A 169 0.54 -14.79 8.44
C TYR A 169 2.01 -14.80 7.99
N TYR A 170 2.79 -15.76 8.48
CA TYR A 170 4.23 -15.83 8.30
C TYR A 170 4.68 -17.21 7.77
N SER A 171 5.89 -17.24 7.22
CA SER A 171 6.57 -18.49 6.87
C SER A 171 8.08 -18.36 7.03
N ALA A 172 8.78 -19.49 7.21
CA ALA A 172 10.23 -19.53 7.21
C ALA A 172 10.76 -20.39 6.05
N VAL A 173 11.83 -19.93 5.41
CA VAL A 173 12.60 -20.70 4.40
C VAL A 173 14.08 -20.59 4.75
N ASP A 174 14.77 -21.72 4.92
CA ASP A 174 16.18 -21.80 5.33
C ASP A 174 16.52 -20.96 6.59
N GLY A 175 15.56 -20.88 7.53
CA GLY A 175 15.67 -20.10 8.76
C GLY A 175 15.48 -18.58 8.59
N VAL A 176 15.09 -18.11 7.40
CA VAL A 176 14.80 -16.70 7.08
C VAL A 176 13.29 -16.47 7.15
N LEU A 177 12.86 -15.37 7.77
CA LEU A 177 11.47 -15.01 8.02
C LEU A 177 10.87 -14.21 6.84
N PHE A 178 9.70 -14.66 6.39
CA PHE A 178 8.88 -14.05 5.35
C PHE A 178 7.43 -13.90 5.83
N ASN A 179 6.63 -13.12 5.10
CA ASN A 179 5.17 -13.27 5.16
C ASN A 179 4.72 -14.65 4.63
N LYS A 180 3.43 -14.98 4.76
CA LYS A 180 2.89 -16.30 4.41
C LYS A 180 3.17 -16.69 2.95
N ASP A 181 2.93 -15.75 2.04
CA ASP A 181 3.06 -15.93 0.58
C ASP A 181 4.50 -15.81 0.06
N LYS A 182 5.44 -15.44 0.94
CA LYS A 182 6.87 -15.23 0.62
C LYS A 182 7.12 -14.13 -0.41
N THR A 183 6.21 -13.16 -0.48
CA THR A 183 6.34 -11.95 -1.30
C THR A 183 7.19 -10.87 -0.61
N VAL A 184 7.30 -10.91 0.72
CA VAL A 184 8.11 -9.98 1.53
C VAL A 184 9.08 -10.75 2.42
N ILE A 185 10.38 -10.43 2.34
CA ILE A 185 11.36 -10.86 3.34
C ILE A 185 11.36 -9.88 4.52
N ILE A 186 11.12 -10.41 5.72
CA ILE A 186 10.93 -9.62 6.96
C ILE A 186 12.20 -9.61 7.80
N SER A 187 12.87 -10.76 7.95
CA SER A 187 14.13 -10.83 8.69
C SER A 187 15.00 -12.01 8.26
N TYR A 188 16.22 -11.68 7.84
CA TYR A 188 17.34 -12.58 7.67
C TYR A 188 18.15 -12.64 8.98
N PRO A 189 18.41 -13.83 9.55
CA PRO A 189 19.20 -13.95 10.76
C PRO A 189 20.66 -13.51 10.55
N ALA A 190 21.04 -12.38 11.16
CA ALA A 190 22.33 -11.72 10.97
C ALA A 190 23.56 -12.57 11.36
N GLY A 191 23.39 -13.53 12.26
CA GLY A 191 24.40 -14.48 12.71
C GLY A 191 24.65 -15.66 11.76
N LYS A 192 23.87 -15.82 10.67
CA LYS A 192 24.13 -16.87 9.66
C LYS A 192 25.56 -16.76 9.12
N THR A 193 26.19 -17.91 8.95
CA THR A 193 27.59 -18.03 8.50
C THR A 193 27.75 -18.08 6.98
N SER A 194 26.64 -18.23 6.24
CA SER A 194 26.64 -18.20 4.77
C SER A 194 27.07 -16.83 4.26
N ASP A 195 28.05 -16.80 3.36
CA ASP A 195 28.54 -15.56 2.75
C ASP A 195 27.85 -15.20 1.43
N VAL A 196 27.01 -16.10 0.89
CA VAL A 196 26.11 -15.83 -0.24
C VAL A 196 24.67 -16.17 0.18
N TYR A 197 23.72 -15.30 -0.19
CA TYR A 197 22.30 -15.58 -0.10
C TYR A 197 21.58 -15.20 -1.40
N SER A 198 20.73 -16.10 -1.88
CA SER A 198 19.85 -15.87 -3.04
C SER A 198 18.42 -15.75 -2.54
N ILE A 199 17.82 -14.58 -2.73
CA ILE A 199 16.43 -14.33 -2.35
C ILE A 199 15.51 -15.15 -3.28
N PRO A 200 14.51 -15.90 -2.77
CA PRO A 200 13.63 -16.73 -3.58
C PRO A 200 12.86 -15.96 -4.66
N SER A 201 12.65 -16.58 -5.82
CA SER A 201 11.75 -16.06 -6.86
C SER A 201 10.31 -15.98 -6.34
N GLY A 202 9.68 -14.81 -6.46
CA GLY A 202 8.36 -14.50 -5.90
C GLY A 202 8.40 -13.41 -4.84
N VAL A 203 9.57 -13.11 -4.26
CA VAL A 203 9.77 -11.92 -3.42
C VAL A 203 9.68 -10.67 -4.29
N VAL A 204 8.87 -9.70 -3.85
CA VAL A 204 8.68 -8.37 -4.47
C VAL A 204 9.21 -7.23 -3.59
N GLU A 205 9.41 -7.46 -2.29
CA GLU A 205 9.87 -6.45 -1.35
C GLU A 205 10.93 -7.00 -0.38
N ILE A 206 11.96 -6.21 -0.13
CA ILE A 206 12.89 -6.40 0.99
C ILE A 206 12.49 -5.45 2.12
N GLY A 207 11.95 -6.01 3.21
CA GLY A 207 11.38 -5.23 4.31
C GLY A 207 12.40 -4.45 5.15
N ASN A 208 11.86 -3.55 5.96
CA ASN A 208 12.63 -2.64 6.82
C ASN A 208 13.60 -3.37 7.76
N GLY A 209 14.90 -3.13 7.59
CA GLY A 209 15.96 -3.76 8.38
C GLY A 209 16.16 -5.26 8.16
N ALA A 210 15.59 -5.84 7.09
CA ALA A 210 15.51 -7.30 6.93
C ALA A 210 16.87 -8.02 7.04
N PHE A 211 17.94 -7.49 6.44
CA PHE A 211 19.30 -8.03 6.51
C PHE A 211 20.22 -7.29 7.47
N ALA A 212 19.72 -6.33 8.26
CA ALA A 212 20.60 -5.44 9.02
C ALA A 212 21.57 -6.19 9.95
N GLU A 213 22.80 -5.70 10.04
CA GLU A 213 23.92 -6.28 10.80
C GLU A 213 24.38 -7.68 10.31
N SER A 214 24.04 -8.11 9.08
CA SER A 214 24.50 -9.38 8.48
C SER A 214 25.98 -9.32 8.06
N ARG A 215 26.89 -9.20 9.02
CA ARG A 215 28.33 -8.95 8.82
C ARG A 215 29.10 -10.10 8.13
N ASN A 216 28.51 -11.30 8.07
CA ASN A 216 29.07 -12.45 7.35
C ASN A 216 28.68 -12.50 5.86
N LEU A 217 27.56 -11.87 5.49
CA LEU A 217 27.02 -11.90 4.14
C LEU A 217 27.89 -11.03 3.21
N LYS A 218 28.49 -11.63 2.19
CA LYS A 218 29.34 -10.95 1.18
C LYS A 218 28.60 -10.66 -0.12
N THR A 219 27.65 -11.52 -0.49
CA THR A 219 26.89 -11.40 -1.74
C THR A 219 25.42 -11.66 -1.49
N VAL A 220 24.57 -10.72 -1.91
CA VAL A 220 23.12 -10.93 -2.03
C VAL A 220 22.71 -10.93 -3.50
N ILE A 221 21.91 -11.91 -3.89
CA ILE A 221 21.30 -12.01 -5.22
C ILE A 221 19.81 -11.72 -5.07
N ILE A 222 19.38 -10.59 -5.64
CA ILE A 222 18.00 -10.09 -5.60
C ILE A 222 17.30 -10.48 -6.92
N PRO A 223 16.13 -11.15 -6.89
CA PRO A 223 15.44 -11.59 -8.10
C PRO A 223 14.67 -10.45 -8.79
N LYS A 224 14.43 -10.61 -10.11
CA LYS A 224 13.72 -9.66 -10.98
C LYS A 224 12.28 -9.28 -10.57
N GLY A 225 11.74 -9.87 -9.51
CA GLY A 225 10.43 -9.50 -8.95
C GLY A 225 10.50 -8.37 -7.94
N VAL A 226 11.68 -8.10 -7.35
CA VAL A 226 11.83 -7.09 -6.30
C VAL A 226 11.77 -5.69 -6.89
N SER A 227 10.83 -4.88 -6.40
CA SER A 227 10.67 -3.47 -6.79
C SER A 227 11.05 -2.48 -5.70
N ASN A 228 11.11 -2.91 -4.43
CA ASN A 228 11.42 -2.04 -3.29
C ASN A 228 12.48 -2.64 -2.35
N ILE A 229 13.40 -1.79 -1.88
CA ILE A 229 14.39 -2.10 -0.84
C ILE A 229 14.18 -1.13 0.32
N GLY A 230 13.52 -1.61 1.38
CA GLY A 230 13.06 -0.81 2.50
C GLY A 230 14.16 -0.19 3.38
N SER A 231 13.73 0.66 4.30
CA SER A 231 14.60 1.45 5.16
C SER A 231 15.51 0.55 6.01
N TYR A 232 16.80 0.88 6.07
CA TYR A 232 17.86 0.11 6.72
C TYR A 232 18.01 -1.37 6.25
N ALA A 233 17.42 -1.79 5.12
CA ALA A 233 17.35 -3.19 4.70
C ALA A 233 18.67 -3.97 4.86
N PHE A 234 19.80 -3.41 4.42
CA PHE A 234 21.16 -3.96 4.53
C PHE A 234 22.07 -3.11 5.45
N CYS A 235 21.51 -2.30 6.35
CA CYS A 235 22.29 -1.44 7.25
C CYS A 235 23.34 -2.25 8.05
N SER A 236 24.55 -1.73 8.17
CA SER A 236 25.71 -2.35 8.83
C SER A 236 26.11 -3.74 8.31
N CYS A 237 25.72 -4.12 7.09
CA CYS A 237 26.26 -5.32 6.42
C CYS A 237 27.72 -5.11 5.98
N SER A 238 28.63 -4.92 6.93
CA SER A 238 30.06 -4.66 6.71
C SER A 238 30.85 -5.84 6.10
N GLY A 239 30.19 -6.98 5.87
CA GLY A 239 30.68 -8.08 5.04
C GLY A 239 30.39 -7.90 3.56
N LEU A 240 29.36 -7.13 3.20
CA LEU A 240 28.76 -7.09 1.87
C LEU A 240 29.70 -6.43 0.87
N THR A 241 30.10 -7.20 -0.14
CA THR A 241 30.95 -6.76 -1.25
C THR A 241 30.18 -6.61 -2.56
N VAL A 242 29.07 -7.35 -2.72
CA VAL A 242 28.28 -7.39 -3.96
C VAL A 242 26.79 -7.41 -3.61
N ALA A 243 26.07 -6.39 -4.08
CA ALA A 243 24.61 -6.38 -4.15
C ALA A 243 24.21 -6.23 -5.62
N LYS A 244 23.55 -7.26 -6.18
CA LYS A 244 23.05 -7.22 -7.57
C LYS A 244 21.61 -6.73 -7.56
N LEU A 245 21.40 -5.47 -7.93
CA LEU A 245 20.07 -4.89 -8.10
C LEU A 245 19.47 -5.31 -9.45
N PRO A 246 18.21 -5.77 -9.51
CA PRO A 246 17.50 -6.01 -10.76
C PRO A 246 16.91 -4.73 -11.34
N ASP A 247 16.64 -4.72 -12.64
CA ASP A 247 16.07 -3.55 -13.36
C ASP A 247 14.66 -3.14 -12.88
N SER A 248 14.01 -4.00 -12.09
CA SER A 248 12.69 -3.80 -11.50
C SER A 248 12.66 -2.88 -10.28
N ILE A 249 13.81 -2.49 -9.71
CA ILE A 249 13.87 -1.62 -8.52
C ILE A 249 13.40 -0.21 -8.87
N ILE A 250 12.39 0.28 -8.13
CA ILE A 250 11.80 1.61 -8.28
C ILE A 250 12.35 2.58 -7.22
N GLY A 251 12.72 2.07 -6.04
CA GLY A 251 13.20 2.89 -4.92
C GLY A 251 14.23 2.18 -4.05
N ILE A 252 15.16 2.98 -3.51
CA ILE A 252 16.17 2.54 -2.54
C ILE A 252 16.02 3.43 -1.31
N ASP A 253 15.51 2.87 -0.22
CA ASP A 253 15.00 3.65 0.90
C ASP A 253 16.11 4.19 1.84
N LYS A 254 15.71 4.98 2.84
CA LYS A 254 16.63 5.62 3.79
C LYS A 254 17.52 4.59 4.50
N TYR A 255 18.81 4.86 4.59
CA TYR A 255 19.82 3.97 5.19
C TYR A 255 19.92 2.55 4.59
N ALA A 256 19.32 2.26 3.43
CA ALA A 256 19.19 0.89 2.89
C ALA A 256 20.50 0.08 2.84
N PHE A 257 21.64 0.68 2.49
CA PHE A 257 22.98 0.09 2.48
C PHE A 257 23.98 0.84 3.38
N ASN A 258 23.48 1.60 4.37
CA ASN A 258 24.30 2.37 5.30
C ASN A 258 25.32 1.44 5.99
N GLY A 259 26.59 1.86 6.11
CA GLY A 259 27.62 1.07 6.79
C GLY A 259 28.02 -0.25 6.10
N CYS A 260 27.62 -0.48 4.85
CA CYS A 260 28.15 -1.59 4.02
C CYS A 260 29.61 -1.32 3.60
N SER A 261 30.52 -1.29 4.58
CA SER A 261 31.89 -0.77 4.47
C SER A 261 32.88 -1.57 3.58
N LYS A 262 32.39 -2.58 2.85
CA LYS A 262 33.11 -3.32 1.81
C LYS A 262 32.43 -3.29 0.44
N LEU A 263 31.28 -2.64 0.32
CA LEU A 263 30.55 -2.50 -0.93
C LEU A 263 31.25 -1.42 -1.77
N ALA A 264 32.12 -1.88 -2.67
CA ALA A 264 33.01 -1.01 -3.45
C ALA A 264 32.43 -0.58 -4.81
N GLY A 265 31.37 -1.24 -5.28
CA GLY A 265 30.62 -0.86 -6.47
C GLY A 265 29.17 -1.32 -6.37
N ILE A 266 28.26 -0.53 -6.94
CA ILE A 266 26.86 -0.89 -7.13
C ILE A 266 26.38 -0.31 -8.47
N ASN A 267 25.55 -1.06 -9.20
CA ASN A 267 24.84 -0.55 -10.36
C ASN A 267 23.43 -0.15 -9.91
N ILE A 268 23.09 1.13 -10.07
CA ILE A 268 21.73 1.63 -9.84
C ILE A 268 20.99 1.56 -11.19
N PRO A 269 19.90 0.79 -11.31
CA PRO A 269 19.22 0.59 -12.59
C PRO A 269 18.33 1.78 -12.98
N GLU A 270 18.06 1.93 -14.27
CA GLU A 270 17.21 2.99 -14.89
C GLU A 270 15.72 2.96 -14.44
N GLY A 271 15.31 2.00 -13.63
CA GLY A 271 13.99 2.00 -12.98
C GLY A 271 13.92 2.83 -11.70
N VAL A 272 15.06 3.22 -11.11
CA VAL A 272 15.10 3.84 -9.78
C VAL A 272 14.72 5.32 -9.89
N ASN A 273 13.63 5.68 -9.22
CA ASN A 273 13.13 7.05 -9.16
C ASN A 273 13.65 7.83 -7.94
N SER A 274 13.95 7.13 -6.84
CA SER A 274 14.37 7.75 -5.57
C SER A 274 15.46 6.99 -4.82
N ILE A 275 16.37 7.75 -4.21
CA ILE A 275 17.43 7.27 -3.32
C ILE A 275 17.31 8.00 -1.98
N GLY A 276 17.05 7.26 -0.90
CA GLY A 276 16.81 7.81 0.43
C GLY A 276 18.04 8.43 1.09
N SER A 277 17.80 9.32 2.05
CA SER A 277 18.85 9.89 2.90
C SER A 277 19.71 8.81 3.54
N PHE A 278 21.03 9.02 3.58
CA PHE A 278 22.03 8.10 4.12
C PHE A 278 22.06 6.69 3.50
N ALA A 279 21.38 6.44 2.37
CA ALA A 279 21.21 5.10 1.77
C ALA A 279 22.52 4.34 1.54
N PHE A 280 23.59 5.01 1.10
CA PHE A 280 24.92 4.44 0.84
C PHE A 280 26.02 5.08 1.70
N GLN A 281 25.69 5.84 2.76
CA GLN A 281 26.70 6.43 3.65
C GLN A 281 27.55 5.33 4.29
N GLY A 282 28.87 5.55 4.34
CA GLY A 282 29.82 4.60 4.94
C GLY A 282 30.04 3.32 4.12
N THR A 283 29.72 3.36 2.83
CA THR A 283 30.11 2.32 1.86
C THR A 283 31.56 2.52 1.40
N ALA A 284 32.11 1.53 0.68
CA ALA A 284 33.43 1.60 0.07
C ALA A 284 33.39 2.09 -1.40
N LEU A 285 32.26 2.65 -1.85
CA LEU A 285 32.08 3.11 -3.24
C LEU A 285 33.15 4.15 -3.61
N THR A 286 33.95 3.84 -4.64
CA THR A 286 34.87 4.78 -5.28
C THR A 286 34.25 5.42 -6.53
N SER A 287 33.34 4.71 -7.19
CA SER A 287 32.51 5.23 -8.29
C SER A 287 31.07 4.77 -8.19
N VAL A 288 30.10 5.62 -8.56
CA VAL A 288 28.69 5.26 -8.73
C VAL A 288 28.09 5.98 -9.94
N SER A 289 27.33 5.25 -10.76
CA SER A 289 26.49 5.85 -11.80
C SER A 289 25.10 6.11 -11.24
N ILE A 290 24.60 7.33 -11.41
CA ILE A 290 23.23 7.73 -11.07
C ILE A 290 22.45 7.84 -12.38
N PRO A 291 21.43 6.97 -12.60
CA PRO A 291 20.61 7.01 -13.80
C PRO A 291 19.68 8.22 -13.82
N ASP A 292 19.20 8.56 -15.01
CA ASP A 292 18.43 9.78 -15.26
C ASP A 292 17.00 9.72 -14.72
N SER A 293 16.51 8.50 -14.49
CA SER A 293 15.26 8.21 -13.78
C SER A 293 15.25 8.75 -12.34
N VAL A 294 16.42 8.92 -11.72
CA VAL A 294 16.51 9.38 -10.32
C VAL A 294 16.13 10.85 -10.27
N THR A 295 14.93 11.12 -9.75
CA THR A 295 14.38 12.47 -9.56
C THR A 295 14.65 13.01 -8.15
N SER A 296 14.97 12.15 -7.18
CA SER A 296 15.21 12.55 -5.79
C SER A 296 16.34 11.75 -5.14
N ILE A 297 17.28 12.47 -4.51
CA ILE A 297 18.38 11.91 -3.72
C ILE A 297 18.40 12.62 -2.36
N GLY A 298 18.20 11.88 -1.28
CA GLY A 298 18.12 12.42 0.07
C GLY A 298 19.48 12.75 0.69
N ASP A 299 19.46 13.64 1.68
CA ASP A 299 20.65 14.13 2.40
C ASP A 299 21.65 13.01 2.77
N ASN A 300 22.92 13.25 2.48
CA ASN A 300 24.03 12.36 2.82
C ASN A 300 23.91 10.93 2.25
N ALA A 301 23.05 10.69 1.25
CA ALA A 301 22.90 9.38 0.59
C ALA A 301 24.24 8.72 0.24
N PHE A 302 25.25 9.49 -0.17
CA PHE A 302 26.58 9.00 -0.54
C PHE A 302 27.74 9.57 0.31
N ASP A 303 27.47 9.86 1.60
CA ASP A 303 28.47 10.48 2.49
C ASP A 303 29.60 9.51 2.92
N ASN A 304 30.59 9.31 2.05
CA ASN A 304 31.66 8.32 2.20
C ASN A 304 33.00 8.95 2.65
N LYS A 305 33.02 9.72 3.73
CA LYS A 305 34.23 10.45 4.23
C LYS A 305 35.42 9.57 4.70
N LYS A 306 35.43 8.28 4.39
CA LYS A 306 36.50 7.31 4.70
C LYS A 306 36.72 6.34 3.53
N THR A 307 37.03 6.84 2.36
CA THR A 307 37.63 5.99 1.31
C THR A 307 39.04 5.60 1.73
N VAL A 308 39.35 4.31 1.62
CA VAL A 308 40.69 3.80 1.90
C VAL A 308 41.61 4.29 0.78
N GLN A 309 42.82 4.78 1.13
CA GLN A 309 43.81 5.38 0.21
C GLN A 309 43.54 6.85 -0.24
N GLY A 310 42.44 7.49 0.16
CA GLY A 310 42.24 8.93 -0.04
C GLY A 310 41.68 9.33 -1.41
N GLU A 311 41.18 8.37 -2.20
CA GLU A 311 40.41 8.65 -3.42
C GLU A 311 38.97 9.01 -3.05
N SER A 312 38.55 10.28 -3.21
CA SER A 312 37.15 10.67 -2.98
C SER A 312 36.20 9.93 -3.93
N LEU A 313 34.97 9.64 -3.49
CA LEU A 313 33.90 9.10 -4.33
C LEU A 313 33.74 9.96 -5.60
N ARG A 314 33.64 9.29 -6.75
CA ARG A 314 33.36 9.89 -8.06
C ARG A 314 31.97 9.49 -8.56
N MET A 315 31.08 10.46 -8.73
CA MET A 315 29.75 10.24 -9.29
C MET A 315 29.78 10.35 -10.81
N ILE A 316 29.02 9.52 -11.52
CA ILE A 316 28.75 9.64 -12.95
C ILE A 316 27.25 9.90 -13.09
N CYS A 317 26.86 10.97 -13.78
CA CYS A 317 25.47 11.42 -13.86
C CYS A 317 25.28 12.32 -15.10
N CYS A 318 24.08 12.33 -15.70
CA CYS A 318 23.84 13.25 -16.80
C CYS A 318 23.68 14.70 -16.35
N LYS A 319 24.01 15.63 -17.25
CA LYS A 319 23.86 17.07 -17.05
C LYS A 319 22.42 17.47 -16.74
N GLY A 320 22.21 18.27 -15.70
CA GLY A 320 20.90 18.76 -15.25
C GLY A 320 20.07 17.79 -14.41
N THR A 321 20.58 16.59 -14.09
CA THR A 321 19.86 15.58 -13.29
C THR A 321 19.93 15.83 -11.79
N ALA A 322 19.10 15.10 -11.02
CA ALA A 322 19.22 15.06 -9.56
C ALA A 322 20.60 14.53 -9.11
N GLY A 323 21.23 13.64 -9.90
CA GLY A 323 22.60 13.18 -9.67
C GLY A 323 23.63 14.30 -9.73
N GLU A 324 23.63 15.11 -10.80
CA GLU A 324 24.54 16.25 -10.94
C GLU A 324 24.29 17.29 -9.83
N LYS A 325 23.02 17.61 -9.57
CA LYS A 325 22.63 18.51 -8.48
C LYS A 325 23.13 18.03 -7.12
N TYR A 326 22.90 16.77 -6.79
CA TYR A 326 23.33 16.18 -5.52
C TYR A 326 24.86 16.17 -5.38
N ALA A 327 25.59 15.88 -6.46
CA ALA A 327 27.05 15.88 -6.46
C ALA A 327 27.61 17.29 -6.19
N MET A 328 27.02 18.33 -6.81
CA MET A 328 27.35 19.73 -6.54
C MET A 328 27.03 20.13 -5.08
N ASP A 329 25.80 19.90 -4.63
CA ASP A 329 25.34 20.29 -3.30
C ASP A 329 26.10 19.56 -2.17
N SER A 330 26.55 18.33 -2.43
CA SER A 330 27.32 17.51 -1.48
C SER A 330 28.85 17.66 -1.61
N ASN A 331 29.35 18.46 -2.55
CA ASN A 331 30.78 18.59 -2.88
C ASN A 331 31.47 17.23 -3.13
N ILE A 332 30.81 16.37 -3.91
CA ILE A 332 31.33 15.08 -4.39
C ILE A 332 31.96 15.32 -5.77
N ALA A 333 33.08 14.68 -6.09
CA ALA A 333 33.66 14.78 -7.43
C ALA A 333 32.75 14.07 -8.44
N TYR A 334 32.48 14.66 -9.60
CA TYR A 334 31.62 14.03 -10.60
C TYR A 334 32.15 14.15 -12.03
N GLU A 335 31.72 13.22 -12.88
CA GLU A 335 31.79 13.31 -14.33
C GLU A 335 30.38 13.51 -14.86
N THR A 336 30.14 14.67 -15.45
CA THR A 336 28.94 14.91 -16.24
C THR A 336 29.05 14.16 -17.55
N VAL A 337 28.24 13.12 -17.71
CA VAL A 337 27.95 12.56 -19.04
C VAL A 337 26.82 13.35 -19.69
N TYR A 338 26.72 13.24 -21.02
CA TYR A 338 25.63 13.85 -21.78
C TYR A 338 24.63 12.75 -22.14
N ARG A 339 23.34 13.09 -22.11
CA ARG A 339 22.27 12.16 -22.53
C ARG A 339 22.51 11.75 -23.98
N ASP A 340 22.57 10.45 -24.27
CA ASP A 340 22.75 10.01 -25.66
C ASP A 340 21.44 10.11 -26.44
N ILE A 341 21.47 10.90 -27.52
CA ILE A 341 20.35 11.11 -28.42
C ILE A 341 20.15 9.93 -29.40
N SER A 342 21.07 8.96 -29.43
CA SER A 342 21.03 7.78 -30.32
C SER A 342 19.73 6.96 -30.25
N GLU A 343 19.07 6.94 -29.09
CA GLU A 343 17.77 6.29 -28.90
C GLU A 343 16.60 7.28 -28.75
N ALA A 344 16.79 8.58 -29.03
CA ALA A 344 15.69 9.55 -28.98
C ALA A 344 14.67 9.31 -30.10
N ASP A 345 13.38 9.47 -29.83
CA ASP A 345 12.33 9.37 -30.84
C ASP A 345 12.38 10.61 -31.73
N ILE A 346 12.57 10.43 -33.04
CA ILE A 346 12.63 11.53 -34.01
C ILE A 346 11.39 11.46 -34.89
N THR A 347 10.59 12.52 -34.86
CA THR A 347 9.48 12.74 -35.78
C THR A 347 9.90 13.74 -36.84
N VAL A 348 9.84 13.33 -38.11
CA VAL A 348 10.11 14.18 -39.28
C VAL A 348 8.80 14.50 -39.98
N ASN A 349 8.43 15.78 -40.06
CA ASN A 349 7.15 16.23 -40.62
C ASN A 349 7.33 17.38 -41.63
N PRO A 350 6.92 17.22 -42.91
CA PRO A 350 6.35 15.99 -43.50
C PRO A 350 7.42 14.92 -43.74
N SER A 351 7.04 13.65 -43.58
CA SER A 351 7.89 12.48 -43.83
C SER A 351 8.03 12.13 -45.33
N ALA A 352 7.33 12.86 -46.20
CA ALA A 352 7.52 12.77 -47.64
C ALA A 352 7.20 14.09 -48.36
N TYR A 353 7.85 14.31 -49.50
CA TYR A 353 7.59 15.39 -50.44
C TYR A 353 7.34 14.84 -51.85
N VAL A 354 6.60 15.58 -52.67
CA VAL A 354 6.58 15.37 -54.13
C VAL A 354 7.78 16.07 -54.73
N TYR A 355 8.45 15.43 -55.68
CA TYR A 355 9.58 16.02 -56.40
C TYR A 355 9.15 17.21 -57.27
N ASP A 356 9.78 18.36 -57.04
CA ASP A 356 9.60 19.61 -57.80
C ASP A 356 10.94 20.29 -58.16
N GLY A 357 12.07 19.61 -57.93
CA GLY A 357 13.42 20.14 -58.18
C GLY A 357 13.95 21.13 -57.13
N THR A 358 13.32 21.25 -55.95
CA THR A 358 13.77 22.17 -54.87
C THR A 358 14.13 21.45 -53.58
N ALA A 359 15.07 22.04 -52.83
CA ALA A 359 15.56 21.49 -51.55
C ALA A 359 14.47 21.44 -50.46
N LYS A 360 14.36 20.31 -49.78
CA LYS A 360 13.34 20.00 -48.78
C LYS A 360 13.90 20.02 -47.37
N ASN A 361 13.26 20.77 -46.47
CA ASN A 361 13.66 20.89 -45.08
C ASN A 361 12.41 20.67 -44.21
N PRO A 362 12.19 19.44 -43.70
CA PRO A 362 11.06 19.15 -42.83
C PRO A 362 11.25 19.76 -41.44
N SER A 363 10.15 19.93 -40.73
CA SER A 363 10.20 20.12 -39.28
C SER A 363 10.66 18.83 -38.63
N VAL A 364 11.49 18.94 -37.61
CA VAL A 364 12.00 17.79 -36.85
C VAL A 364 11.72 18.04 -35.38
N THR A 365 11.00 17.12 -34.77
CA THR A 365 10.76 17.06 -33.33
C THR A 365 11.51 15.87 -32.77
N VAL A 366 12.16 16.03 -31.63
CA VAL A 366 12.93 14.97 -30.98
C VAL A 366 12.45 14.82 -29.54
N LYS A 367 12.17 13.58 -29.12
CA LYS A 367 11.78 13.26 -27.74
C LYS A 367 12.74 12.24 -27.12
N LYS A 368 13.04 12.36 -25.84
CA LYS A 368 13.81 11.35 -25.08
C LYS A 368 13.21 11.26 -23.68
N TYR A 369 12.96 10.05 -23.21
CA TYR A 369 12.32 9.77 -21.91
C TYR A 369 10.94 10.45 -21.73
N GLY A 370 10.18 10.61 -22.82
CA GLY A 370 8.85 11.24 -22.82
C GLY A 370 8.86 12.78 -22.90
N GLU A 371 10.00 13.44 -22.66
CA GLU A 371 10.14 14.88 -22.80
C GLU A 371 10.50 15.30 -24.24
N GLU A 372 9.94 16.42 -24.70
CA GLU A 372 10.26 17.01 -26.00
C GLU A 372 11.47 17.93 -25.89
N LEU A 373 12.50 17.65 -26.70
CA LEU A 373 13.76 18.37 -26.69
C LEU A 373 13.65 19.67 -27.48
N THR A 374 14.41 20.69 -27.08
CA THR A 374 14.36 22.01 -27.70
C THR A 374 15.39 22.13 -28.83
N LEU A 375 14.92 22.35 -30.06
CA LEU A 375 15.78 22.63 -31.22
C LEU A 375 16.73 23.80 -30.93
N ASP A 376 17.96 23.71 -31.43
CA ASP A 376 19.08 24.62 -31.17
C ASP A 376 19.57 24.72 -29.73
N THR A 377 18.91 24.11 -28.75
CA THR A 377 19.37 24.02 -27.36
C THR A 377 19.90 22.62 -27.05
N ASP A 378 19.05 21.61 -27.24
CA ASP A 378 19.29 20.20 -26.91
C ASP A 378 19.75 19.37 -28.13
N TYR A 379 19.49 19.85 -29.34
CA TYR A 379 20.00 19.25 -30.57
C TYR A 379 20.08 20.28 -31.71
N ILE A 380 20.76 19.91 -32.77
CA ILE A 380 20.68 20.55 -34.08
C ILE A 380 20.29 19.53 -35.14
N VAL A 381 19.76 20.03 -36.24
CA VAL A 381 19.31 19.25 -37.38
C VAL A 381 20.18 19.58 -38.58
N MET A 382 20.68 18.56 -39.25
CA MET A 382 21.29 18.67 -40.58
C MET A 382 20.50 17.80 -41.55
N VAL A 383 20.39 18.23 -42.81
CA VAL A 383 19.65 17.52 -43.84
C VAL A 383 20.54 17.33 -45.07
N SER A 384 20.61 16.11 -45.59
CA SER A 384 21.31 15.77 -46.84
C SER A 384 20.36 15.12 -47.86
N ASP A 385 20.80 15.08 -49.13
CA ASP A 385 20.14 14.36 -50.22
C ASP A 385 18.69 14.82 -50.48
N ASN A 386 18.40 16.07 -50.14
CA ASN A 386 17.05 16.62 -50.03
C ASN A 386 16.53 17.36 -51.26
N ILE A 387 17.04 17.04 -52.46
CA ILE A 387 16.59 17.66 -53.72
C ILE A 387 16.06 16.60 -54.68
N GLU A 388 16.85 15.57 -54.94
CA GLU A 388 16.56 14.52 -55.93
C GLU A 388 15.52 13.51 -55.43
N ILE A 389 14.89 12.78 -56.36
CA ILE A 389 14.00 11.66 -56.03
C ILE A 389 14.78 10.57 -55.30
N GLY A 390 14.29 10.15 -54.13
CA GLY A 390 14.95 9.16 -53.29
C GLY A 390 14.62 9.32 -51.80
N THR A 391 15.52 8.83 -50.95
CA THR A 391 15.45 8.99 -49.49
C THR A 391 16.45 10.05 -49.07
N ALA A 392 15.95 11.11 -48.44
CA ALA A 392 16.76 12.18 -47.85
C ALA A 392 17.02 11.89 -46.37
N THR A 393 18.19 12.28 -45.87
CA THR A 393 18.63 11.98 -44.50
C THR A 393 18.52 13.21 -43.62
N VAL A 394 17.95 13.02 -42.43
CA VAL A 394 17.88 13.99 -41.34
C VAL A 394 18.81 13.49 -40.24
N THR A 395 19.97 14.14 -40.08
CA THR A 395 20.89 13.85 -38.98
C THR A 395 20.59 14.78 -37.81
N VAL A 396 20.05 14.22 -36.73
CA VAL A 396 19.91 14.90 -35.43
C VAL A 396 21.22 14.71 -34.66
N VAL A 397 21.82 15.81 -34.20
CA VAL A 397 23.05 15.81 -33.40
C VAL A 397 22.77 16.43 -32.05
N GLY A 398 23.10 15.72 -30.97
CA GLY A 398 22.92 16.19 -29.60
C GLY A 398 23.73 17.46 -29.31
N LYS A 399 23.13 18.38 -28.55
CA LYS A 399 23.68 19.68 -28.14
C LYS A 399 23.28 19.95 -26.68
N GLY A 400 23.93 20.93 -26.04
CA GLY A 400 23.52 21.41 -24.71
C GLY A 400 23.77 20.40 -23.58
N ASN A 401 22.78 19.55 -23.29
CA ASN A 401 22.83 18.45 -22.32
C ASN A 401 22.86 17.06 -22.98
N PHE A 402 22.71 16.99 -24.30
CA PHE A 402 22.72 15.76 -25.09
C PHE A 402 23.99 15.63 -25.94
N SER A 403 24.34 14.40 -26.29
CA SER A 403 25.42 14.06 -27.21
C SER A 403 25.00 12.93 -28.16
N GLY A 404 25.92 12.49 -29.00
CA GLY A 404 25.64 11.45 -30.00
C GLY A 404 24.86 11.99 -31.20
N THR A 405 24.48 11.08 -32.08
CA THR A 405 23.78 11.38 -33.32
C THR A 405 22.76 10.29 -33.62
N LYS A 406 21.57 10.66 -34.10
CA LYS A 406 20.59 9.72 -34.64
C LYS A 406 20.09 10.21 -35.99
N GLU A 407 19.95 9.28 -36.92
CA GLU A 407 19.41 9.55 -38.25
C GLU A 407 17.92 9.21 -38.30
N ALA A 408 17.17 10.06 -38.99
CA ALA A 408 15.82 9.81 -39.46
C ALA A 408 15.76 10.14 -40.96
N TYR A 409 14.66 9.79 -41.62
CA TYR A 409 14.57 9.86 -43.08
C TYR A 409 13.24 10.43 -43.53
N PHE A 410 13.23 11.03 -44.72
CA PHE A 410 12.00 11.35 -45.45
C PHE A 410 12.17 11.04 -46.94
N GLU A 411 11.08 10.73 -47.65
CA GLU A 411 11.14 10.43 -49.09
C GLU A 411 10.85 11.67 -49.95
N ILE A 412 11.56 11.80 -51.06
CA ILE A 412 11.20 12.67 -52.18
C ILE A 412 10.71 11.77 -53.31
N LYS A 413 9.40 11.80 -53.56
CA LYS A 413 8.70 10.83 -54.43
C LYS A 413 8.47 11.40 -55.83
N ASP A 414 8.74 10.59 -56.84
CA ASP A 414 8.27 10.79 -58.22
C ASP A 414 6.72 10.80 -58.23
N PRO A 415 6.05 11.73 -58.94
CA PRO A 415 4.59 11.74 -59.09
C PRO A 415 3.95 10.55 -59.88
N ALA A 416 4.36 9.30 -59.62
CA ALA A 416 3.60 8.05 -59.84
C ALA A 416 4.28 6.84 -59.15
N LYS A 417 3.56 6.03 -58.34
CA LYS A 417 4.16 4.86 -57.63
C LYS A 417 3.15 3.72 -57.35
N PRO A 418 3.48 2.45 -57.64
CA PRO A 418 2.92 1.24 -57.01
C PRO A 418 3.92 0.62 -55.99
N ALA A 419 3.58 -0.45 -55.29
CA ALA A 419 3.01 -0.36 -53.94
C ALA A 419 4.00 -0.98 -52.92
N ASP A 420 3.99 -0.50 -51.68
CA ASP A 420 4.72 -1.07 -50.54
C ASP A 420 3.71 -1.75 -49.59
N ASN A 421 3.89 -3.03 -49.32
CA ASN A 421 2.94 -3.85 -48.54
C ASN A 421 3.33 -4.03 -47.06
N LYS A 422 4.23 -3.19 -46.54
CA LYS A 422 4.54 -3.11 -45.11
C LYS A 422 3.51 -2.31 -44.31
N CYS A 423 3.34 -2.68 -43.05
CA CYS A 423 2.57 -1.91 -42.07
C CYS A 423 3.17 -1.91 -40.65
N GLY A 424 4.43 -2.33 -40.52
CA GLY A 424 5.23 -2.36 -39.30
C GLY A 424 6.60 -2.91 -39.63
N ASP A 425 7.57 -2.84 -38.71
CA ASP A 425 8.95 -3.27 -38.99
C ASP A 425 9.04 -4.71 -39.49
N GLN A 426 8.22 -5.58 -38.88
CA GLN A 426 8.04 -6.98 -39.25
C GLN A 426 6.56 -7.31 -39.55
N LEU A 427 5.72 -6.31 -39.81
CA LEU A 427 4.32 -6.49 -40.20
C LEU A 427 4.10 -6.22 -41.69
N THR A 428 3.28 -7.06 -42.30
CA THR A 428 2.83 -6.97 -43.69
C THR A 428 1.31 -7.03 -43.76
N TRP A 429 0.75 -6.43 -44.80
CA TRP A 429 -0.67 -6.51 -45.09
C TRP A 429 -0.94 -7.17 -46.45
N GLU A 430 -2.08 -7.86 -46.52
CA GLU A 430 -2.61 -8.43 -47.76
C GLU A 430 -4.11 -8.10 -47.86
N PHE A 431 -4.53 -7.53 -48.99
CA PHE A 431 -5.94 -7.31 -49.30
C PHE A 431 -6.41 -8.29 -50.37
N SER A 432 -7.39 -9.11 -50.02
CA SER A 432 -7.89 -10.21 -50.85
C SER A 432 -9.19 -9.86 -51.58
N THR A 433 -9.48 -10.56 -52.67
CA THR A 433 -10.60 -10.24 -53.57
C THR A 433 -12.00 -10.43 -52.97
N ASP A 434 -12.13 -11.07 -51.80
CA ASP A 434 -13.42 -11.20 -51.12
C ASP A 434 -13.77 -9.96 -50.25
N GLY A 435 -12.80 -9.09 -50.00
CA GLY A 435 -12.90 -7.92 -49.11
C GLY A 435 -12.19 -8.10 -47.76
N THR A 436 -11.42 -9.17 -47.55
CA THR A 436 -10.64 -9.37 -46.32
C THR A 436 -9.27 -8.71 -46.43
N LEU A 437 -9.00 -7.78 -45.52
CA LEU A 437 -7.67 -7.23 -45.23
C LEU A 437 -7.06 -8.03 -44.06
N THR A 438 -5.87 -8.61 -44.28
CA THR A 438 -5.16 -9.38 -43.26
C THR A 438 -3.85 -8.69 -42.90
N ILE A 439 -3.60 -8.51 -41.61
CA ILE A 439 -2.32 -8.08 -41.06
C ILE A 439 -1.60 -9.30 -40.51
N SER A 440 -0.32 -9.47 -40.84
CA SER A 440 0.49 -10.62 -40.43
C SER A 440 1.93 -10.22 -40.15
N GLY A 441 2.53 -10.85 -39.13
CA GLY A 441 3.90 -10.58 -38.72
C GLY A 441 4.06 -10.66 -37.21
N LYS A 442 5.12 -10.03 -36.68
CA LYS A 442 5.30 -9.85 -35.24
C LYS A 442 5.56 -8.38 -34.86
N GLY A 443 4.98 -7.94 -33.74
CA GLY A 443 5.23 -6.65 -33.13
C GLY A 443 4.19 -5.59 -33.51
N ASP A 444 4.63 -4.34 -33.52
CA ASP A 444 3.76 -3.17 -33.58
C ASP A 444 3.45 -2.69 -35.01
N MET A 445 2.27 -2.10 -35.17
CA MET A 445 1.86 -1.41 -36.38
C MET A 445 2.46 0.00 -36.42
N TYR A 446 2.89 0.46 -37.60
CA TYR A 446 3.33 1.85 -37.78
C TYR A 446 2.19 2.82 -37.46
N ASN A 447 2.51 3.99 -36.88
CA ASN A 447 1.53 5.07 -36.75
C ASN A 447 1.23 5.70 -38.11
N TYR A 448 -0.03 6.08 -38.34
CA TYR A 448 -0.48 6.73 -39.56
C TYR A 448 -1.34 7.95 -39.26
N GLU A 449 -1.31 8.90 -40.19
CA GLU A 449 -2.27 10.01 -40.24
C GLU A 449 -3.58 9.54 -40.87
N LEU A 450 -4.68 10.27 -40.58
CA LEU A 450 -6.02 9.94 -41.07
C LEU A 450 -6.08 9.87 -42.60
N GLY A 451 -6.18 8.64 -43.14
CA GLY A 451 -6.27 8.35 -44.57
C GLY A 451 -4.95 7.94 -45.25
N ASP A 452 -3.81 8.00 -44.56
CA ASP A 452 -2.49 7.60 -45.09
C ASP A 452 -2.21 6.08 -44.95
N MET A 453 -3.19 5.32 -44.50
CA MET A 453 -3.14 3.85 -44.42
C MET A 453 -2.77 3.24 -45.78
N PRO A 454 -1.92 2.19 -45.85
CA PRO A 454 -1.55 1.56 -47.13
C PRO A 454 -2.74 1.05 -47.95
N TRP A 455 -3.82 0.69 -47.26
CA TRP A 455 -5.07 0.17 -47.80
C TRP A 455 -6.19 1.22 -47.95
N SER A 456 -5.93 2.52 -47.72
CA SER A 456 -6.97 3.56 -47.78
C SER A 456 -7.66 3.68 -49.15
N LYS A 457 -6.98 3.28 -50.23
CA LYS A 457 -7.50 3.22 -51.61
C LYS A 457 -8.55 2.11 -51.86
N ASP A 458 -8.66 1.18 -50.92
CA ASP A 458 -9.60 0.04 -50.97
C ASP A 458 -10.56 0.06 -49.77
N SER A 459 -10.66 1.20 -49.08
CA SER A 459 -11.57 1.44 -47.94
C SER A 459 -13.05 1.20 -48.26
N ASP A 460 -13.44 1.40 -49.51
CA ASP A 460 -14.76 1.12 -50.08
C ASP A 460 -15.01 -0.37 -50.39
N LYS A 461 -14.01 -1.24 -50.16
CA LYS A 461 -14.05 -2.69 -50.48
C LYS A 461 -13.73 -3.58 -49.30
N ILE A 462 -13.07 -3.06 -48.25
CA ILE A 462 -12.72 -3.83 -47.05
C ILE A 462 -13.97 -4.11 -46.23
N LYS A 463 -14.31 -5.39 -46.13
CA LYS A 463 -15.46 -5.92 -45.39
C LYS A 463 -15.06 -6.64 -44.10
N LYS A 464 -13.81 -7.10 -44.04
CA LYS A 464 -13.27 -7.82 -42.90
C LYS A 464 -11.83 -7.41 -42.65
N VAL A 465 -11.48 -7.20 -41.38
CA VAL A 465 -10.09 -7.07 -40.93
C VAL A 465 -9.72 -8.30 -40.09
N VAL A 466 -8.57 -8.89 -40.38
CA VAL A 466 -7.98 -9.98 -39.59
C VAL A 466 -6.63 -9.54 -39.06
N ILE A 467 -6.46 -9.58 -37.74
CA ILE A 467 -5.21 -9.30 -37.05
C ILE A 467 -4.58 -10.64 -36.67
N GLY A 468 -3.43 -10.95 -37.28
CA GLY A 468 -2.75 -12.23 -37.06
C GLY A 468 -2.16 -12.38 -35.65
N GLU A 469 -1.89 -13.63 -35.27
CA GLU A 469 -1.07 -13.91 -34.09
C GLU A 469 0.34 -13.35 -34.25
N GLY A 470 0.89 -12.81 -33.15
CA GLY A 470 2.15 -12.08 -33.12
C GLY A 470 2.03 -10.56 -33.29
N VAL A 471 0.91 -10.02 -33.77
CA VAL A 471 0.67 -8.56 -33.78
C VAL A 471 0.41 -8.09 -32.35
N GLU A 472 1.21 -7.15 -31.86
CA GLU A 472 1.18 -6.70 -30.45
C GLU A 472 0.38 -5.39 -30.26
N SER A 473 0.28 -4.55 -31.30
CA SER A 473 -0.56 -3.34 -31.31
C SER A 473 -1.24 -3.02 -32.66
N ILE A 474 -2.38 -2.33 -32.58
CA ILE A 474 -3.03 -1.60 -33.67
C ILE A 474 -2.89 -0.11 -33.36
N CYS A 475 -2.33 0.65 -34.30
CA CYS A 475 -2.05 2.08 -34.14
C CYS A 475 -3.29 2.98 -34.32
N CYS A 476 -3.09 4.28 -34.06
CA CYS A 476 -4.09 5.30 -34.27
C CYS A 476 -4.63 5.30 -35.72
N TYR A 477 -5.94 5.50 -35.88
CA TYR A 477 -6.69 5.54 -37.16
C TYR A 477 -6.60 4.32 -38.11
N ALA A 478 -5.91 3.22 -37.73
CA ALA A 478 -5.49 2.12 -38.60
C ALA A 478 -6.56 1.60 -39.60
N PHE A 479 -7.78 1.45 -39.13
CA PHE A 479 -8.91 0.89 -39.84
C PHE A 479 -10.12 1.83 -39.82
N SER A 480 -9.90 3.13 -39.59
CA SER A 480 -10.96 4.12 -39.51
C SER A 480 -11.58 4.46 -40.88
N ASN A 481 -12.88 4.72 -40.89
CA ASN A 481 -13.69 5.11 -42.05
C ASN A 481 -13.74 4.05 -43.17
N LEU A 482 -13.69 2.76 -42.81
CA LEU A 482 -13.90 1.65 -43.74
C LEU A 482 -15.41 1.43 -43.94
N GLU A 483 -15.97 2.09 -44.96
CA GLU A 483 -17.43 2.18 -45.18
C GLU A 483 -18.14 0.83 -45.36
N GLU A 484 -17.42 -0.21 -45.80
CA GLU A 484 -17.93 -1.57 -45.99
C GLU A 484 -17.53 -2.56 -44.87
N LEU A 485 -16.75 -2.14 -43.86
CA LEU A 485 -16.27 -3.06 -42.81
C LEU A 485 -17.44 -3.59 -41.97
N VAL A 486 -17.60 -4.92 -41.93
CA VAL A 486 -18.66 -5.61 -41.16
C VAL A 486 -18.09 -6.30 -39.92
N SER A 487 -16.88 -6.87 -40.01
CA SER A 487 -16.31 -7.71 -38.94
C SER A 487 -14.80 -7.55 -38.76
N VAL A 488 -14.35 -7.58 -37.50
CA VAL A 488 -12.93 -7.63 -37.12
C VAL A 488 -12.66 -8.92 -36.34
N GLU A 489 -11.55 -9.58 -36.64
CA GLU A 489 -10.99 -10.69 -35.86
C GLU A 489 -9.64 -10.25 -35.27
N LEU A 490 -9.55 -10.27 -33.94
CA LEU A 490 -8.34 -9.94 -33.17
C LEU A 490 -7.59 -11.21 -32.74
N SER A 491 -6.33 -11.07 -32.32
CA SER A 491 -5.47 -12.17 -31.85
C SER A 491 -5.21 -12.12 -30.35
N ASP A 492 -4.83 -13.27 -29.76
CA ASP A 492 -4.48 -13.38 -28.33
C ASP A 492 -3.12 -12.75 -28.00
N SER A 493 -2.33 -12.44 -29.03
CA SER A 493 -1.09 -11.66 -28.92
C SER A 493 -1.31 -10.16 -28.75
N LEU A 494 -2.50 -9.65 -29.07
CA LEU A 494 -2.76 -8.21 -29.11
C LEU A 494 -2.84 -7.62 -27.70
N ARG A 495 -2.07 -6.54 -27.46
CA ARG A 495 -1.99 -5.83 -26.17
C ARG A 495 -2.53 -4.41 -26.23
N ILE A 496 -2.48 -3.75 -27.40
CA ILE A 496 -2.94 -2.37 -27.59
C ILE A 496 -3.84 -2.24 -28.82
N ILE A 497 -4.99 -1.62 -28.65
CA ILE A 497 -5.74 -0.95 -29.72
C ILE A 497 -5.67 0.54 -29.41
N ASP A 498 -5.10 1.34 -30.28
CA ASP A 498 -4.85 2.76 -30.04
C ASP A 498 -6.05 3.64 -30.47
N ASP A 499 -5.93 4.95 -30.27
CA ASP A 499 -7.00 5.93 -30.47
C ASP A 499 -7.60 5.88 -31.90
N TYR A 500 -8.92 5.98 -32.02
CA TYR A 500 -9.66 5.98 -33.29
C TYR A 500 -9.46 4.77 -34.23
N ALA A 501 -8.81 3.69 -33.79
CA ALA A 501 -8.39 2.57 -34.65
C ALA A 501 -9.47 2.02 -35.61
N PHE A 502 -10.73 1.92 -35.17
CA PHE A 502 -11.91 1.50 -35.95
C PHE A 502 -13.03 2.57 -35.88
N CYS A 503 -12.66 3.84 -35.88
CA CYS A 503 -13.62 4.95 -35.77
C CYS A 503 -14.39 5.19 -37.09
N ASN A 504 -15.68 5.50 -36.98
CA ASN A 504 -16.61 5.75 -38.08
C ASN A 504 -16.95 4.54 -38.97
N ASP A 505 -16.60 3.31 -38.58
CA ASP A 505 -16.93 2.09 -39.34
C ASP A 505 -18.39 1.70 -39.12
N ARG A 506 -19.32 2.45 -39.74
CA ARG A 506 -20.77 2.40 -39.47
C ARG A 506 -21.43 1.04 -39.71
N LYS A 507 -20.77 0.11 -40.40
CA LYS A 507 -21.24 -1.27 -40.61
C LYS A 507 -20.57 -2.31 -39.71
N LEU A 508 -19.49 -1.94 -39.00
CA LEU A 508 -18.74 -2.84 -38.15
C LEU A 508 -19.64 -3.27 -37.00
N SER A 509 -20.11 -4.51 -37.05
CA SER A 509 -21.15 -5.06 -36.16
C SER A 509 -20.66 -6.29 -35.39
N SER A 510 -19.47 -6.80 -35.69
CA SER A 510 -18.84 -7.93 -35.01
C SER A 510 -17.35 -7.63 -34.76
N VAL A 511 -16.95 -7.49 -33.50
CA VAL A 511 -15.55 -7.49 -33.07
C VAL A 511 -15.33 -8.77 -32.28
N ASN A 512 -14.50 -9.66 -32.81
CA ASN A 512 -14.27 -11.00 -32.26
C ASN A 512 -12.90 -11.10 -31.58
N ASN A 513 -12.83 -11.97 -30.58
CA ASN A 513 -11.62 -12.30 -29.83
C ASN A 513 -10.94 -11.12 -29.13
N ILE A 514 -11.71 -10.31 -28.40
CA ILE A 514 -11.11 -9.33 -27.47
C ILE A 514 -10.52 -10.11 -26.29
N SER A 515 -9.21 -10.37 -26.35
CA SER A 515 -8.47 -11.25 -25.43
C SER A 515 -8.17 -10.60 -24.07
N PRO A 516 -8.06 -11.37 -22.97
CA PRO A 516 -7.55 -10.89 -21.68
C PRO A 516 -6.11 -10.36 -21.69
N SER A 517 -5.36 -10.58 -22.78
CA SER A 517 -4.04 -9.98 -23.05
C SER A 517 -4.12 -8.47 -23.35
N LEU A 518 -5.30 -7.97 -23.71
CA LEU A 518 -5.48 -6.60 -24.18
C LEU A 518 -5.45 -5.63 -22.99
N GLU A 519 -4.37 -4.85 -22.92
CA GLU A 519 -4.06 -3.93 -21.83
C GLU A 519 -4.60 -2.51 -22.09
N VAL A 520 -4.79 -2.14 -23.36
CA VAL A 520 -5.26 -0.80 -23.76
C VAL A 520 -6.24 -0.89 -24.91
N ILE A 521 -7.38 -0.20 -24.77
CA ILE A 521 -8.25 0.22 -25.87
C ILE A 521 -8.33 1.75 -25.82
N GLY A 522 -7.96 2.39 -26.93
CA GLY A 522 -7.81 3.82 -27.07
C GLY A 522 -9.12 4.60 -27.17
N CYS A 523 -8.98 5.91 -27.05
CA CYS A 523 -10.01 6.91 -27.21
C CYS A 523 -10.75 6.75 -28.55
N TYR A 524 -12.09 6.70 -28.52
CA TYR A 524 -12.93 6.56 -29.72
C TYR A 524 -12.54 5.40 -30.65
N ALA A 525 -11.80 4.39 -30.16
CA ALA A 525 -11.29 3.28 -30.99
C ALA A 525 -12.40 2.52 -31.73
N PHE A 526 -13.63 2.52 -31.22
CA PHE A 526 -14.81 1.95 -31.87
C PHE A 526 -15.97 2.96 -32.00
N ASP A 527 -15.69 4.27 -31.98
CA ASP A 527 -16.76 5.29 -32.04
C ASP A 527 -17.50 5.26 -33.38
N LYS A 528 -18.82 5.47 -33.33
CA LYS A 528 -19.76 5.38 -34.48
C LYS A 528 -19.71 4.04 -35.24
N THR A 529 -19.28 2.95 -34.60
CA THR A 529 -19.43 1.57 -35.09
C THR A 529 -20.79 1.00 -34.72
N ALA A 530 -21.37 0.12 -35.56
CA ALA A 530 -22.61 -0.56 -35.22
C ALA A 530 -22.46 -1.51 -34.01
N TRP A 531 -21.25 -2.02 -33.78
CA TRP A 531 -20.88 -2.89 -32.66
C TRP A 531 -20.92 -2.15 -31.33
N LEU A 532 -20.32 -0.94 -31.25
CA LEU A 532 -20.36 -0.14 -30.03
C LEU A 532 -21.78 0.39 -29.77
N GLU A 533 -22.51 0.82 -30.81
CA GLU A 533 -23.92 1.20 -30.67
C GLU A 533 -24.81 0.05 -30.18
N ALA A 534 -24.57 -1.18 -30.65
CA ALA A 534 -25.25 -2.36 -30.12
C ALA A 534 -24.91 -2.59 -28.64
N LYS A 535 -23.63 -2.48 -28.25
CA LYS A 535 -23.20 -2.59 -26.85
C LYS A 535 -23.81 -1.51 -25.94
N ARG A 536 -23.82 -0.25 -26.38
CA ARG A 536 -24.51 0.88 -25.72
C ARG A 536 -26.01 0.61 -25.49
N SER A 537 -26.63 -0.19 -26.36
CA SER A 537 -28.05 -0.56 -26.24
C SER A 537 -28.31 -1.71 -25.25
N GLU A 538 -27.29 -2.51 -24.93
CA GLU A 538 -27.32 -3.54 -23.88
C GLU A 538 -27.04 -2.90 -22.51
N ASP A 539 -25.95 -2.13 -22.41
CA ASP A 539 -25.57 -1.37 -21.21
C ASP A 539 -24.92 -0.03 -21.63
N PRO A 540 -25.34 1.14 -21.09
CA PRO A 540 -24.69 2.42 -21.36
C PRO A 540 -23.25 2.53 -20.84
N MET A 541 -22.76 1.54 -20.07
CA MET A 541 -21.38 1.41 -19.60
C MET A 541 -20.72 0.18 -20.23
N VAL A 542 -20.02 0.39 -21.35
CA VAL A 542 -19.36 -0.69 -22.08
C VAL A 542 -17.99 -0.98 -21.48
N ILE A 543 -17.86 -2.15 -20.87
CA ILE A 543 -16.63 -2.66 -20.25
C ILE A 543 -16.20 -3.93 -20.98
N VAL A 544 -14.93 -4.02 -21.32
CA VAL A 544 -14.34 -5.18 -21.97
C VAL A 544 -13.06 -5.58 -21.26
N ASN A 545 -13.00 -6.81 -20.74
CA ASN A 545 -11.85 -7.38 -20.01
C ASN A 545 -11.31 -6.51 -18.86
N GLY A 546 -12.18 -5.75 -18.19
CA GLY A 546 -11.80 -4.84 -17.11
C GLY A 546 -11.30 -3.46 -17.57
N VAL A 547 -11.44 -3.14 -18.86
CA VAL A 547 -11.27 -1.79 -19.40
C VAL A 547 -12.65 -1.20 -19.68
N LEU A 548 -13.02 -0.12 -19.00
CA LEU A 548 -14.20 0.66 -19.33
C LEU A 548 -13.85 1.52 -20.54
N ILE A 549 -14.42 1.19 -21.70
CA ILE A 549 -14.13 1.84 -22.98
C ILE A 549 -15.10 2.96 -23.33
N ASP A 550 -16.31 2.91 -22.76
CA ASP A 550 -17.36 3.89 -23.02
C ASP A 550 -18.38 3.94 -21.88
N GLY A 551 -18.61 5.14 -21.36
CA GLY A 551 -19.65 5.49 -20.39
C GLY A 551 -20.40 6.77 -20.79
N ALA A 552 -20.32 7.20 -22.06
CA ALA A 552 -20.97 8.42 -22.55
C ALA A 552 -22.51 8.35 -22.49
N GLY A 553 -23.08 7.14 -22.46
CA GLY A 553 -24.52 6.91 -22.28
C GLY A 553 -25.02 7.01 -20.83
N CYS A 554 -24.11 6.97 -19.84
CA CYS A 554 -24.44 6.93 -18.41
C CYS A 554 -25.07 8.25 -17.93
N LYS A 555 -25.88 8.19 -16.85
CA LYS A 555 -26.64 9.35 -16.33
C LYS A 555 -26.77 9.30 -14.82
N GLY A 556 -26.76 10.47 -14.18
CA GLY A 556 -26.92 10.61 -12.73
C GLY A 556 -25.72 10.07 -11.96
N LYS A 557 -25.99 9.32 -10.88
CA LYS A 557 -24.94 8.64 -10.11
C LYS A 557 -24.61 7.30 -10.74
N VAL A 558 -23.32 7.05 -10.96
CA VAL A 558 -22.79 5.88 -11.64
C VAL A 558 -21.85 5.14 -10.70
N LYS A 559 -21.99 3.83 -10.58
CA LYS A 559 -20.98 2.97 -9.94
C LYS A 559 -20.38 2.06 -11.01
N VAL A 560 -19.07 2.13 -11.17
CA VAL A 560 -18.32 1.27 -12.10
C VAL A 560 -18.21 -0.14 -11.49
N PRO A 561 -18.55 -1.21 -12.22
CA PRO A 561 -18.46 -2.59 -11.74
C PRO A 561 -17.06 -3.04 -11.30
N GLU A 562 -16.99 -3.82 -10.23
CA GLU A 562 -15.77 -4.53 -9.78
C GLU A 562 -15.16 -5.38 -10.90
N GLY A 563 -13.83 -5.46 -10.95
CA GLY A 563 -13.10 -6.07 -12.07
C GLY A 563 -12.61 -5.05 -13.10
N THR A 564 -12.98 -3.78 -12.96
CA THR A 564 -12.61 -2.69 -13.88
C THR A 564 -11.31 -2.04 -13.43
N LYS A 565 -10.20 -2.51 -14.01
CA LYS A 565 -8.84 -2.05 -13.72
C LYS A 565 -8.47 -0.73 -14.40
N ILE A 566 -9.11 -0.40 -15.52
CA ILE A 566 -8.77 0.76 -16.34
C ILE A 566 -10.02 1.54 -16.72
N ILE A 567 -10.02 2.84 -16.45
CA ILE A 567 -10.94 3.80 -17.05
C ILE A 567 -10.23 4.37 -18.28
N SER A 568 -10.72 4.03 -19.48
CA SER A 568 -10.02 4.36 -20.72
C SER A 568 -10.08 5.86 -21.04
N ALA A 569 -9.25 6.26 -22.00
CA ALA A 569 -9.17 7.62 -22.45
C ALA A 569 -10.51 8.05 -23.06
N TYR A 570 -10.99 9.24 -22.65
CA TYR A 570 -12.27 9.83 -23.09
C TYR A 570 -13.55 8.97 -22.85
N SER A 571 -13.47 7.90 -22.06
CA SER A 571 -14.59 6.97 -21.84
C SER A 571 -15.90 7.65 -21.38
N PHE A 572 -15.83 8.66 -20.51
CA PHE A 572 -16.98 9.49 -20.12
C PHE A 572 -16.98 10.88 -20.79
N SER A 573 -16.06 11.17 -21.71
CA SER A 573 -15.85 12.52 -22.24
C SER A 573 -17.11 13.14 -22.85
N GLY A 574 -17.38 14.39 -22.50
CA GLY A 574 -18.56 15.15 -22.91
C GLY A 574 -19.86 14.72 -22.21
N ASN A 575 -19.83 13.76 -21.28
CA ASN A 575 -21.01 13.33 -20.55
C ASN A 575 -21.46 14.39 -19.53
N SER A 576 -22.34 15.29 -19.97
CA SER A 576 -22.99 16.30 -19.13
C SER A 576 -24.19 15.77 -18.34
N ALA A 577 -24.46 14.46 -18.36
CA ALA A 577 -25.59 13.84 -17.67
C ALA A 577 -25.18 13.04 -16.41
N ILE A 578 -23.91 12.63 -16.28
CA ILE A 578 -23.39 12.10 -15.01
C ILE A 578 -23.19 13.23 -14.00
N THR A 579 -23.48 12.92 -12.74
CA THR A 579 -23.31 13.83 -11.60
C THR A 579 -22.36 13.28 -10.55
N SER A 580 -22.25 11.96 -10.44
CA SER A 580 -21.27 11.32 -9.56
C SER A 580 -20.81 9.98 -10.11
N VAL A 581 -19.54 9.62 -9.86
CA VAL A 581 -18.93 8.35 -10.29
C VAL A 581 -18.23 7.69 -9.10
N GLU A 582 -18.49 6.41 -8.88
CA GLU A 582 -17.79 5.56 -7.90
C GLU A 582 -16.95 4.51 -8.63
N LEU A 583 -15.64 4.50 -8.41
CA LEU A 583 -14.72 3.53 -9.02
C LEU A 583 -14.50 2.31 -8.10
N PRO A 584 -14.36 1.09 -8.63
CA PRO A 584 -14.11 -0.11 -7.84
C PRO A 584 -12.70 -0.14 -7.28
N ASN A 585 -12.50 -0.94 -6.22
CA ASN A 585 -11.24 -1.02 -5.49
C ASN A 585 -10.08 -1.62 -6.32
N ASP A 586 -10.36 -2.31 -7.42
CA ASP A 586 -9.33 -2.88 -8.29
C ASP A 586 -8.90 -1.95 -9.44
N THR A 587 -9.50 -0.75 -9.55
CA THR A 587 -9.06 0.29 -10.49
C THR A 587 -7.60 0.65 -10.25
N LYS A 588 -6.78 0.61 -11.31
CA LYS A 588 -5.36 0.97 -11.29
C LYS A 588 -5.05 2.26 -12.05
N TYR A 589 -5.77 2.51 -13.15
CA TYR A 589 -5.45 3.58 -14.10
C TYR A 589 -6.68 4.40 -14.50
N ILE A 590 -6.58 5.73 -14.40
CA ILE A 590 -7.51 6.67 -15.02
C ILE A 590 -6.76 7.40 -16.14
N ARG A 591 -7.12 7.12 -17.39
CA ARG A 591 -6.39 7.58 -18.59
C ARG A 591 -6.74 9.02 -18.99
N GLN A 592 -6.00 9.53 -19.98
CA GLN A 592 -6.11 10.88 -20.51
C GLN A 592 -7.54 11.25 -20.91
N CYS A 593 -7.97 12.47 -20.57
CA CYS A 593 -9.32 12.98 -20.83
C CYS A 593 -10.50 12.07 -20.39
N ALA A 594 -10.31 11.08 -19.50
CA ALA A 594 -11.35 10.07 -19.17
C ALA A 594 -12.73 10.66 -18.83
N PHE A 595 -12.77 11.76 -18.08
CA PHE A 595 -13.96 12.52 -17.68
C PHE A 595 -13.98 13.93 -18.30
N LYS A 596 -13.26 14.16 -19.40
CA LYS A 596 -13.16 15.49 -20.01
C LYS A 596 -14.53 16.07 -20.34
N ASP A 597 -14.72 17.37 -20.13
CA ASP A 597 -15.96 18.09 -20.42
C ASP A 597 -17.23 17.49 -19.74
N CYS A 598 -17.06 16.69 -18.67
CA CYS A 598 -18.15 16.21 -17.80
C CYS A 598 -18.68 17.33 -16.91
N THR A 599 -19.32 18.31 -17.54
CA THR A 599 -19.72 19.61 -16.94
C THR A 599 -20.68 19.51 -15.75
N SER A 600 -21.38 18.38 -15.58
CA SER A 600 -22.30 18.13 -14.45
C SER A 600 -21.71 17.22 -13.37
N LEU A 601 -20.51 16.65 -13.56
CA LEU A 601 -19.87 15.77 -12.59
C LEU A 601 -19.36 16.60 -11.39
N THR A 602 -19.96 16.39 -10.21
CA THR A 602 -19.58 17.07 -8.97
C THR A 602 -18.78 16.20 -8.02
N ASP A 603 -18.90 14.88 -8.09
CA ASP A 603 -18.30 13.96 -7.11
C ASP A 603 -17.73 12.71 -7.78
N ILE A 604 -16.43 12.46 -7.63
CA ILE A 604 -15.83 11.15 -7.99
C ILE A 604 -15.14 10.50 -6.79
N TYR A 605 -15.41 9.22 -6.57
CA TYR A 605 -14.81 8.41 -5.51
C TYR A 605 -13.72 7.51 -6.09
N ILE A 606 -12.49 7.65 -5.58
CA ILE A 606 -11.28 6.99 -6.09
C ILE A 606 -10.56 6.27 -4.94
N ASP A 607 -10.44 4.94 -5.04
CA ASP A 607 -9.74 4.13 -4.03
C ASP A 607 -8.21 4.29 -4.10
N LYS A 608 -7.53 4.01 -2.98
CA LYS A 608 -6.06 4.05 -2.84
C LYS A 608 -5.30 3.17 -3.84
N ASN A 609 -5.96 2.19 -4.44
CA ASN A 609 -5.36 1.27 -5.40
C ASN A 609 -5.06 1.88 -6.77
N VAL A 610 -5.60 3.07 -7.09
CA VAL A 610 -5.25 3.81 -8.30
C VAL A 610 -3.82 4.33 -8.18
N VAL A 611 -2.95 3.91 -9.11
CA VAL A 611 -1.52 4.22 -9.12
C VAL A 611 -1.15 5.30 -10.15
N LEU A 612 -2.06 5.67 -11.04
CA LEU A 612 -1.86 6.72 -12.04
C LEU A 612 -3.20 7.32 -12.49
N ILE A 613 -3.25 8.64 -12.49
CA ILE A 613 -4.28 9.50 -13.09
C ILE A 613 -3.55 10.47 -14.01
N TYR A 614 -3.98 10.57 -15.27
CA TYR A 614 -3.40 11.49 -16.26
C TYR A 614 -3.86 12.93 -16.02
N ASP A 615 -2.98 13.91 -16.21
CA ASP A 615 -3.21 15.33 -15.87
C ASP A 615 -4.50 15.92 -16.44
N ASP A 616 -4.87 15.59 -17.68
CA ASP A 616 -6.06 16.09 -18.34
C ASP A 616 -7.35 15.26 -18.09
N ALA A 617 -7.30 14.22 -17.25
CA ALA A 617 -8.41 13.26 -17.03
C ALA A 617 -9.74 13.94 -16.67
N PHE A 618 -9.69 15.06 -15.94
CA PHE A 618 -10.87 15.84 -15.52
C PHE A 618 -10.93 17.25 -16.14
N SER A 619 -10.22 17.48 -17.25
CA SER A 619 -10.21 18.77 -17.95
C SER A 619 -11.63 19.17 -18.38
N GLY A 620 -12.08 20.39 -18.05
CA GLY A 620 -13.43 20.86 -18.42
C GLY A 620 -14.59 20.26 -17.62
N CYS A 621 -14.32 19.50 -16.55
CA CYS A 621 -15.33 19.13 -15.56
C CYS A 621 -15.92 20.37 -14.83
N SER A 622 -16.94 20.15 -14.00
CA SER A 622 -17.47 21.19 -13.12
C SER A 622 -16.38 21.82 -12.24
N ASN A 623 -16.43 23.14 -12.02
CA ASN A 623 -15.59 23.81 -11.02
C ASN A 623 -15.89 23.34 -9.58
N ASP A 624 -17.07 22.77 -9.36
CA ASP A 624 -17.48 22.18 -8.08
C ASP A 624 -17.06 20.69 -7.97
N LEU A 625 -16.32 20.14 -8.95
CA LEU A 625 -15.82 18.76 -8.92
C LEU A 625 -14.98 18.55 -7.66
N THR A 626 -15.35 17.51 -6.92
CA THR A 626 -14.68 17.02 -5.72
C THR A 626 -14.19 15.60 -5.96
N ILE A 627 -12.88 15.41 -5.84
CA ILE A 627 -12.25 14.09 -5.75
C ILE A 627 -12.34 13.64 -4.29
N HIS A 628 -13.10 12.58 -4.07
CA HIS A 628 -13.18 11.85 -2.82
C HIS A 628 -12.14 10.73 -2.88
N ALA A 629 -11.13 10.76 -2.00
CA ALA A 629 -10.08 9.74 -1.95
C ALA A 629 -9.44 9.63 -0.56
N LEU A 630 -8.75 8.52 -0.27
CA LEU A 630 -8.00 8.40 0.99
C LEU A 630 -6.81 9.39 1.02
N LYS A 631 -6.40 9.73 2.23
CA LYS A 631 -5.19 10.50 2.50
C LYS A 631 -3.95 9.74 2.03
N HIS A 632 -2.93 10.46 1.56
CA HIS A 632 -1.68 9.91 1.03
C HIS A 632 -1.84 8.99 -0.20
N SER A 633 -3.01 9.02 -0.86
CA SER A 633 -3.26 8.32 -2.13
C SER A 633 -2.75 9.10 -3.34
N TYR A 634 -2.60 8.43 -4.50
CA TYR A 634 -2.31 9.11 -5.77
C TYR A 634 -3.39 10.14 -6.12
N ALA A 635 -4.64 9.87 -5.78
CA ALA A 635 -5.78 10.76 -6.05
C ALA A 635 -5.76 12.05 -5.20
N GLU A 636 -5.30 12.00 -3.95
CA GLU A 636 -5.04 13.22 -3.15
C GLU A 636 -3.96 14.09 -3.82
N MET A 637 -2.84 13.48 -4.22
CA MET A 637 -1.75 14.18 -4.90
C MET A 637 -2.21 14.78 -6.24
N TYR A 638 -2.98 14.04 -7.02
CA TYR A 638 -3.53 14.49 -8.30
C TYR A 638 -4.49 15.69 -8.12
N ALA A 639 -5.41 15.62 -7.15
CA ALA A 639 -6.35 16.70 -6.85
C ALA A 639 -5.61 17.98 -6.43
N PHE A 640 -4.58 17.85 -5.58
CA PHE A 640 -3.73 18.95 -5.16
C PHE A 640 -2.98 19.60 -6.33
N ASN A 641 -2.32 18.80 -7.17
CA ASN A 641 -1.55 19.30 -8.32
C ASN A 641 -2.43 20.04 -9.34
N ASN A 642 -3.63 19.51 -9.60
CA ASN A 642 -4.58 20.05 -10.58
C ASN A 642 -5.58 21.07 -10.01
N LYS A 643 -5.48 21.40 -8.71
CA LYS A 643 -6.34 22.37 -7.99
C LYS A 643 -7.84 22.02 -8.04
N ILE A 644 -8.14 20.72 -8.06
CA ILE A 644 -9.51 20.19 -7.98
C ILE A 644 -9.89 20.12 -6.49
N ASN A 645 -11.17 20.27 -6.15
CA ASN A 645 -11.58 20.14 -4.75
C ASN A 645 -11.30 18.71 -4.27
N TYR A 646 -10.83 18.59 -3.02
CA TYR A 646 -10.52 17.30 -2.40
C TYR A 646 -11.37 17.12 -1.14
N ALA A 647 -12.00 15.95 -1.04
CA ALA A 647 -12.62 15.47 0.18
C ALA A 647 -11.91 14.20 0.63
N GLN A 648 -11.39 14.20 1.85
CA GLN A 648 -10.80 12.99 2.42
C GLN A 648 -11.90 11.93 2.61
N MET A 649 -11.83 10.85 1.85
CA MET A 649 -12.57 9.63 2.17
C MET A 649 -12.02 9.02 3.45
N THR A 650 -12.93 8.42 4.19
CA THR A 650 -12.61 7.53 5.30
C THR A 650 -13.55 6.34 5.21
N TYR A 651 -13.08 5.14 5.56
CA TYR A 651 -13.96 3.98 5.63
C TYR A 651 -14.82 4.07 6.89
N ASP A 652 -16.15 3.94 6.74
CA ASP A 652 -17.09 4.10 7.86
C ASP A 652 -17.18 2.83 8.72
N PHE A 653 -16.87 3.00 10.01
CA PHE A 653 -16.96 1.96 11.03
C PHE A 653 -18.36 1.40 11.26
N CYS A 654 -19.44 2.06 10.83
CA CYS A 654 -20.82 1.60 11.07
C CYS A 654 -21.13 0.18 10.54
N THR A 655 -20.26 -0.41 9.73
CA THR A 655 -20.38 -1.80 9.21
C THR A 655 -19.33 -2.77 9.74
N CYS A 656 -18.47 -2.36 10.67
CA CYS A 656 -17.42 -3.24 11.20
C CYS A 656 -17.99 -4.36 12.11
N LEU A 657 -17.30 -5.49 12.13
CA LEU A 657 -17.54 -6.56 13.09
C LEU A 657 -16.64 -6.34 14.30
N ILE A 658 -17.26 -5.95 15.42
CA ILE A 658 -16.62 -5.90 16.74
C ILE A 658 -16.67 -7.30 17.36
N ILE A 659 -15.51 -7.93 17.57
CA ILE A 659 -15.39 -9.23 18.23
C ILE A 659 -14.86 -9.04 19.64
N LEU A 660 -15.67 -9.45 20.62
CA LEU A 660 -15.29 -9.61 22.02
C LEU A 660 -14.96 -11.09 22.32
N PRO A 661 -14.05 -11.38 23.27
CA PRO A 661 -13.72 -12.75 23.70
C PRO A 661 -14.91 -13.54 24.26
N GLN A 662 -15.89 -12.85 24.84
CA GLN A 662 -17.11 -13.40 25.41
C GLN A 662 -18.18 -12.31 25.55
N ASP A 663 -19.46 -12.67 25.70
CA ASP A 663 -20.57 -11.72 25.84
C ASP A 663 -20.94 -11.39 27.30
N VAL A 664 -20.40 -12.15 28.26
CA VAL A 664 -20.76 -12.04 29.68
C VAL A 664 -19.50 -12.01 30.54
N TYR A 665 -19.45 -11.05 31.46
CA TYR A 665 -18.35 -10.78 32.37
C TYR A 665 -18.86 -10.73 33.82
N VAL A 666 -17.95 -10.85 34.79
CA VAL A 666 -18.27 -10.84 36.22
C VAL A 666 -17.69 -9.58 36.87
N TYR A 667 -18.53 -8.82 37.55
CA TYR A 667 -18.13 -7.59 38.24
C TYR A 667 -17.26 -7.90 39.46
N ALA A 668 -16.02 -7.40 39.42
CA ALA A 668 -15.03 -7.57 40.49
C ALA A 668 -14.71 -6.26 41.24
N GLY A 669 -15.63 -5.27 41.19
CA GLY A 669 -15.44 -3.97 41.85
C GLY A 669 -14.56 -2.98 41.09
N LYS A 670 -14.40 -3.15 39.77
CA LYS A 670 -13.69 -2.24 38.84
C LYS A 670 -14.41 -2.19 37.49
N PRO A 671 -14.19 -1.14 36.67
CA PRO A 671 -14.51 -1.14 35.25
C PRO A 671 -14.04 -2.43 34.54
N ILE A 672 -14.73 -2.80 33.46
CA ILE A 672 -14.41 -3.99 32.63
C ILE A 672 -14.15 -3.53 31.19
N GLU A 673 -12.91 -3.68 30.71
CA GLU A 673 -12.47 -3.19 29.39
C GLU A 673 -11.98 -4.32 28.45
N PRO A 674 -12.87 -5.22 28.00
CA PRO A 674 -12.47 -6.44 27.30
C PRO A 674 -11.80 -6.18 25.95
N PHE A 675 -10.63 -6.80 25.71
CA PHE A 675 -9.89 -6.68 24.44
C PHE A 675 -10.80 -6.84 23.21
N VAL A 676 -10.63 -5.98 22.23
CA VAL A 676 -11.48 -5.91 21.03
C VAL A 676 -10.66 -6.22 19.79
N THR A 677 -11.13 -7.18 19.00
CA THR A 677 -10.73 -7.31 17.59
C THR A 677 -11.78 -6.63 16.73
N VAL A 678 -11.36 -5.76 15.80
CA VAL A 678 -12.28 -5.06 14.90
C VAL A 678 -11.94 -5.43 13.46
N ILE A 679 -12.97 -5.83 12.69
CA ILE A 679 -12.83 -6.29 11.31
C ILE A 679 -13.71 -5.43 10.39
N LEU A 680 -13.19 -4.98 9.25
CA LEU A 680 -13.95 -4.28 8.23
C LEU A 680 -13.71 -4.91 6.85
N GLY A 681 -14.76 -5.54 6.30
CA GLY A 681 -14.61 -6.47 5.18
C GLY A 681 -13.74 -7.65 5.58
N ASP A 682 -12.70 -7.93 4.81
CA ASP A 682 -11.70 -8.98 5.11
C ASP A 682 -10.52 -8.47 5.96
N ASN A 683 -10.47 -7.17 6.30
CA ASN A 683 -9.32 -6.57 6.99
C ASN A 683 -9.51 -6.57 8.51
N VAL A 684 -8.54 -7.13 9.24
CA VAL A 684 -8.40 -6.93 10.68
C VAL A 684 -7.71 -5.60 10.93
N LEU A 685 -8.36 -4.71 11.67
CA LEU A 685 -7.88 -3.36 11.93
C LEU A 685 -7.04 -3.27 13.20
N LEU A 686 -6.18 -2.27 13.28
CA LEU A 686 -5.20 -2.07 14.34
C LEU A 686 -5.63 -0.98 15.33
N ARG A 687 -5.68 -1.34 16.62
CA ARG A 687 -5.93 -0.37 17.69
C ARG A 687 -4.83 0.70 17.74
N ASP A 688 -5.24 1.93 18.00
CA ASP A 688 -4.42 3.15 18.07
C ASP A 688 -3.69 3.52 16.76
N ILE A 689 -4.04 2.84 15.65
CA ILE A 689 -3.63 3.16 14.26
C ILE A 689 -4.88 3.40 13.39
N ASP A 690 -5.84 2.48 13.39
CA ASP A 690 -7.07 2.55 12.59
C ASP A 690 -8.29 2.94 13.44
N TYR A 691 -8.29 2.60 14.74
CA TYR A 691 -9.36 2.96 15.68
C TYR A 691 -8.86 3.18 17.11
N VAL A 692 -9.65 3.93 17.90
CA VAL A 692 -9.55 4.01 19.36
C VAL A 692 -10.76 3.35 20.03
N VAL A 693 -10.62 2.97 21.30
CA VAL A 693 -11.63 2.22 22.07
C VAL A 693 -12.04 3.01 23.31
N GLU A 694 -13.34 3.07 23.57
CA GLU A 694 -14.00 3.68 24.73
C GLU A 694 -14.99 2.65 25.32
N TYR A 695 -15.22 2.66 26.63
CA TYR A 695 -16.18 1.74 27.28
C TYR A 695 -17.15 2.53 28.16
N ASN A 696 -18.43 2.19 28.11
CA ASN A 696 -19.47 2.89 28.86
C ASN A 696 -20.24 1.92 29.78
N ASP A 697 -20.70 2.44 30.92
CA ASP A 697 -21.43 1.70 31.96
C ASP A 697 -20.75 0.40 32.44
N ASN A 698 -19.45 0.28 32.17
CA ASN A 698 -18.64 -0.91 32.43
C ASN A 698 -18.19 -1.07 33.89
N ASP A 699 -18.57 -0.12 34.76
CA ASP A 699 -18.18 0.00 36.17
C ASP A 699 -19.21 -0.54 37.15
N ARG A 700 -20.22 -1.29 36.67
CA ARG A 700 -21.31 -1.83 37.48
C ARG A 700 -21.95 -3.07 36.86
N ILE A 701 -22.71 -3.81 37.66
CA ILE A 701 -23.58 -4.89 37.17
C ILE A 701 -24.69 -4.28 36.29
N GLY A 702 -24.88 -4.84 35.10
CA GLY A 702 -25.81 -4.32 34.09
C GLY A 702 -25.38 -4.69 32.67
N THR A 703 -25.93 -3.99 31.68
CA THR A 703 -25.37 -3.96 30.32
C THR A 703 -24.34 -2.84 30.26
N ALA A 704 -23.18 -3.12 29.67
CA ALA A 704 -22.14 -2.16 29.34
C ALA A 704 -21.87 -2.22 27.83
N ASP A 705 -21.33 -1.17 27.24
CA ASP A 705 -20.92 -1.17 25.84
C ASP A 705 -19.42 -0.93 25.67
N VAL A 706 -18.88 -1.50 24.60
CA VAL A 706 -17.64 -1.04 24.00
C VAL A 706 -17.96 -0.22 22.77
N THR A 707 -17.36 0.96 22.69
CA THR A 707 -17.49 1.93 21.60
C THR A 707 -16.15 2.03 20.87
N ILE A 708 -16.18 1.81 19.55
CA ILE A 708 -15.03 1.86 18.64
C ILE A 708 -15.18 3.09 17.75
N ARG A 709 -14.18 3.96 17.76
CA ARG A 709 -14.15 5.19 16.96
C ARG A 709 -12.97 5.15 15.98
N GLY A 710 -13.23 5.41 14.71
CA GLY A 710 -12.17 5.45 13.71
C GLY A 710 -11.20 6.62 13.84
N ILE A 711 -9.96 6.37 13.42
CA ILE A 711 -8.90 7.36 13.27
C ILE A 711 -8.15 7.14 11.93
N ASN A 712 -7.35 8.12 11.52
CA ASN A 712 -6.60 8.13 10.25
C ASN A 712 -7.51 7.92 9.01
N ASP A 713 -7.42 6.77 8.35
CA ASP A 713 -8.17 6.46 7.12
C ASP A 713 -9.59 5.94 7.38
N TYR A 714 -10.01 5.89 8.64
CA TYR A 714 -11.30 5.38 9.06
C TYR A 714 -12.05 6.41 9.92
N SER A 715 -13.39 6.42 9.82
CA SER A 715 -14.25 7.33 10.59
C SER A 715 -15.53 6.65 11.03
N GLY A 716 -16.44 7.40 11.65
CA GLY A 716 -17.65 6.84 12.26
C GLY A 716 -17.38 6.20 13.62
N VAL A 717 -18.44 5.61 14.17
CA VAL A 717 -18.45 4.96 15.48
C VAL A 717 -19.30 3.70 15.41
N ALA A 718 -18.73 2.57 15.81
CA ALA A 718 -19.45 1.32 16.04
C ALA A 718 -19.46 1.00 17.54
N TRP A 719 -20.41 0.19 17.99
CA TRP A 719 -20.46 -0.25 19.39
C TRP A 719 -21.02 -1.65 19.51
N ARG A 720 -20.70 -2.33 20.61
CA ARG A 720 -21.21 -3.66 20.95
C ARG A 720 -21.47 -3.75 22.46
N ASP A 721 -22.66 -4.18 22.82
CA ASP A 721 -23.02 -4.50 24.20
C ASP A 721 -22.29 -5.76 24.70
N PHE A 722 -21.99 -5.77 26.00
CA PHE A 722 -21.69 -6.97 26.78
C PHE A 722 -22.38 -6.91 28.14
N THR A 723 -22.65 -8.06 28.73
CA THR A 723 -23.33 -8.15 30.03
C THR A 723 -22.32 -8.25 31.17
N ILE A 724 -22.49 -7.42 32.19
CA ILE A 724 -21.76 -7.51 33.45
C ILE A 724 -22.70 -8.10 34.51
N THR A 725 -22.33 -9.25 35.05
CA THR A 725 -23.08 -9.99 36.08
C THR A 725 -22.41 -9.88 37.44
N GLY A 726 -23.17 -10.00 38.53
CA GLY A 726 -22.59 -10.16 39.86
C GLY A 726 -21.97 -11.55 40.03
N SER A 727 -20.88 -11.62 40.80
CA SER A 727 -20.30 -12.91 41.21
C SER A 727 -21.26 -13.63 42.17
N ASN A 728 -21.94 -14.68 41.69
CA ASN A 728 -22.80 -15.49 42.56
C ASN A 728 -21.99 -16.09 43.73
N GLY A 729 -22.34 -15.72 44.97
CA GLY A 729 -21.87 -16.42 46.17
C GLY A 729 -20.71 -15.80 46.97
N MET A 730 -20.36 -14.52 46.81
CA MET A 730 -19.34 -13.89 47.68
C MET A 730 -19.72 -13.93 49.16
N LYS A 731 -18.80 -14.39 50.02
CA LYS A 731 -18.94 -14.29 51.48
C LYS A 731 -18.85 -12.83 51.91
N GLY A 732 -19.87 -12.36 52.63
CA GLY A 732 -20.02 -10.99 53.11
C GLY A 732 -20.99 -10.15 52.27
N ASP A 733 -21.23 -10.52 51.01
CA ASP A 733 -22.29 -9.96 50.17
C ASP A 733 -23.61 -10.68 50.51
N VAL A 734 -24.23 -10.28 51.61
CA VAL A 734 -25.42 -10.97 52.10
C VAL A 734 -26.62 -10.69 51.21
N ASN A 735 -26.67 -9.52 50.56
CA ASN A 735 -27.78 -9.18 49.67
C ASN A 735 -27.65 -9.67 48.22
N ASN A 736 -26.47 -10.13 47.80
CA ASN A 736 -26.14 -10.53 46.43
C ASN A 736 -26.21 -9.38 45.41
N ASP A 737 -25.80 -8.16 45.82
CA ASP A 737 -25.68 -6.96 44.97
C ASP A 737 -24.27 -6.78 44.39
N GLY A 738 -23.33 -7.67 44.71
CA GLY A 738 -21.95 -7.66 44.24
C GLY A 738 -21.01 -6.74 45.03
N LEU A 739 -21.49 -6.08 46.09
CA LEU A 739 -20.70 -5.15 46.90
C LEU A 739 -20.82 -5.48 48.39
N ILE A 740 -19.75 -5.94 49.04
CA ILE A 740 -19.71 -6.07 50.50
C ILE A 740 -19.77 -4.67 51.12
N ASN A 741 -20.95 -4.23 51.58
CA ASN A 741 -21.19 -2.84 51.97
C ASN A 741 -22.00 -2.69 53.29
N ILE A 742 -22.37 -1.46 53.64
CA ILE A 742 -23.09 -1.17 54.91
C ILE A 742 -24.48 -1.85 54.95
N SER A 743 -25.10 -2.09 53.80
CA SER A 743 -26.38 -2.79 53.71
C SER A 743 -26.28 -4.26 54.15
N ASP A 744 -25.15 -4.92 53.92
CA ASP A 744 -24.88 -6.31 54.30
C ASP A 744 -24.56 -6.45 55.77
N ILE A 745 -23.77 -5.51 56.32
CA ILE A 745 -23.63 -5.34 57.78
C ILE A 745 -25.03 -5.21 58.40
N SER A 746 -25.90 -4.40 57.78
CA SER A 746 -27.24 -4.12 58.30
C SER A 746 -28.18 -5.32 58.20
N LYS A 747 -28.15 -6.09 57.11
CA LYS A 747 -28.92 -7.34 56.94
C LYS A 747 -28.43 -8.43 57.90
N THR A 748 -27.11 -8.64 58.00
CA THR A 748 -26.51 -9.59 58.96
C THR A 748 -26.84 -9.20 60.40
N ALA A 749 -26.75 -7.91 60.75
CA ALA A 749 -27.12 -7.42 62.08
C ALA A 749 -28.61 -7.51 62.39
N ALA A 750 -29.49 -7.39 61.38
CA ALA A 750 -30.92 -7.65 61.56
C ALA A 750 -31.20 -9.13 61.84
N HIS A 751 -30.42 -10.03 61.24
CA HIS A 751 -30.49 -11.47 61.49
C HIS A 751 -30.07 -11.85 62.91
N VAL A 752 -28.86 -11.45 63.31
CA VAL A 752 -28.31 -11.73 64.66
C VAL A 752 -29.18 -11.12 65.77
N LYS A 753 -29.93 -10.04 65.48
CA LYS A 753 -30.90 -9.43 66.42
C LYS A 753 -32.31 -10.02 66.36
N GLY A 754 -32.53 -11.10 65.59
CA GLY A 754 -33.84 -11.75 65.44
C GLY A 754 -34.90 -10.91 64.73
N LYS A 755 -34.52 -9.82 64.05
CA LYS A 755 -35.45 -8.89 63.38
C LYS A 755 -35.79 -9.30 61.94
N LYS A 756 -34.97 -10.14 61.30
CA LYS A 756 -35.21 -10.68 59.96
C LYS A 756 -34.50 -12.02 59.78
N ILE A 757 -35.20 -13.04 59.31
CA ILE A 757 -34.56 -14.33 58.97
C ILE A 757 -33.95 -14.21 57.56
N LEU A 758 -32.70 -14.64 57.42
CA LEU A 758 -32.00 -14.78 56.14
C LEU A 758 -32.36 -16.13 55.52
N ASP A 759 -32.48 -16.20 54.19
CA ASP A 759 -32.63 -17.49 53.49
C ASP A 759 -31.32 -18.31 53.50
N ALA A 760 -31.36 -19.56 53.02
CA ALA A 760 -30.23 -20.48 53.13
C ALA A 760 -28.95 -19.98 52.42
N GLU A 761 -29.09 -19.28 51.29
CA GLU A 761 -27.93 -18.75 50.55
C GLU A 761 -27.39 -17.47 51.20
N GLN A 762 -28.30 -16.59 51.64
CA GLN A 762 -27.94 -15.43 52.46
C GLN A 762 -27.22 -15.86 53.75
N GLN A 763 -27.60 -16.99 54.35
CA GLN A 763 -26.94 -17.54 55.53
C GLN A 763 -25.52 -18.02 55.22
N ILE A 764 -25.31 -18.71 54.09
CA ILE A 764 -23.97 -19.15 53.62
C ILE A 764 -23.06 -17.95 53.34
N ARG A 765 -23.59 -16.88 52.72
CA ARG A 765 -22.83 -15.65 52.47
C ARG A 765 -22.58 -14.85 53.75
N ALA A 766 -23.50 -14.89 54.72
CA ALA A 766 -23.35 -14.21 56.02
C ALA A 766 -22.38 -14.89 56.98
N ASP A 767 -22.18 -16.22 56.89
CA ASP A 767 -21.13 -16.95 57.62
C ASP A 767 -19.77 -16.73 56.96
N VAL A 768 -19.23 -15.52 57.13
CA VAL A 768 -17.92 -15.12 56.61
C VAL A 768 -16.76 -15.72 57.40
N ASN A 769 -17.03 -16.32 58.56
CA ASN A 769 -16.00 -16.94 59.39
C ASN A 769 -15.87 -18.46 59.17
N GLY A 770 -16.94 -19.14 58.73
CA GLY A 770 -16.98 -20.57 58.44
C GLY A 770 -17.29 -21.47 59.64
N ASP A 771 -17.81 -20.94 60.76
CA ASP A 771 -18.16 -21.71 61.96
C ASP A 771 -19.59 -22.28 61.94
N GLY A 772 -20.36 -22.02 60.87
CA GLY A 772 -21.74 -22.45 60.71
C GLY A 772 -22.74 -21.67 61.58
N LYS A 773 -22.35 -20.51 62.16
CA LYS A 773 -23.19 -19.70 63.04
C LYS A 773 -23.05 -18.22 62.76
N ILE A 774 -24.04 -17.63 62.08
CA ILE A 774 -24.04 -16.18 61.82
C ILE A 774 -24.18 -15.42 63.15
N ASN A 775 -23.12 -14.73 63.56
CA ASN A 775 -23.04 -14.08 64.86
C ASN A 775 -22.32 -12.71 64.80
N VAL A 776 -22.05 -12.11 65.96
CA VAL A 776 -21.41 -10.78 66.06
C VAL A 776 -20.00 -10.78 65.45
N THR A 777 -19.32 -11.93 65.41
CA THR A 777 -18.02 -12.11 64.77
C THR A 777 -18.09 -11.86 63.27
N ASP A 778 -19.12 -12.37 62.59
CA ASP A 778 -19.32 -12.18 61.14
C ASP A 778 -19.62 -10.73 60.80
N ILE A 779 -20.54 -10.11 61.53
CA ILE A 779 -20.83 -8.67 61.42
C ILE A 779 -19.55 -7.86 61.59
N SER A 780 -18.68 -8.24 62.54
CA SER A 780 -17.42 -7.55 62.81
C SER A 780 -16.39 -7.73 61.69
N LYS A 781 -16.36 -8.90 61.03
CA LYS A 781 -15.50 -9.15 59.87
C LYS A 781 -16.00 -8.41 58.61
N ILE A 782 -17.31 -8.47 58.31
CA ILE A 782 -17.94 -7.67 57.23
C ILE A 782 -17.67 -6.18 57.49
N ALA A 783 -17.86 -5.70 58.72
CA ALA A 783 -17.57 -4.31 59.09
C ALA A 783 -16.07 -3.94 59.06
N ALA A 784 -15.15 -4.91 59.15
CA ALA A 784 -13.72 -4.68 58.95
C ALA A 784 -13.38 -4.57 57.45
N HIS A 785 -14.02 -5.36 56.60
CA HIS A 785 -13.92 -5.29 55.14
C HIS A 785 -14.43 -3.95 54.61
N VAL A 786 -15.66 -3.57 54.97
CA VAL A 786 -16.29 -2.29 54.58
C VAL A 786 -15.47 -1.07 55.04
N LYS A 787 -14.64 -1.21 56.08
CA LYS A 787 -13.75 -0.15 56.59
C LYS A 787 -12.31 -0.23 56.05
N GLY A 788 -12.04 -1.10 55.06
CA GLY A 788 -10.70 -1.31 54.49
C GLY A 788 -9.67 -1.86 55.47
N LYS A 789 -10.09 -2.42 56.62
CA LYS A 789 -9.18 -2.88 57.69
C LYS A 789 -8.75 -4.33 57.57
N LYS A 790 -9.51 -5.15 56.84
CA LYS A 790 -9.21 -6.55 56.55
C LYS A 790 -10.11 -7.05 55.42
N LEU A 791 -9.53 -7.62 54.36
CA LEU A 791 -10.29 -8.29 53.32
C LEU A 791 -10.98 -9.56 53.87
N LEU A 792 -12.01 -10.02 53.15
CA LEU A 792 -12.84 -11.18 53.47
C LEU A 792 -12.62 -12.29 52.44
#